data_AF-A0AAV6G1A7-F1
#
_entry.id   AF-A0AAV6G1A7-F1
#
_cell.length_a   1.000
_cell.length_b   1.000
_cell.length_c   1.000
_cell.angle_alpha   90.00
_cell.angle_beta   90.00
_cell.angle_gamma   90.00
#
_symmetry.space_group_name_H-M   'P 1'
#
loop_
_entity.id
_entity.type
_entity.pdbx_description
1 polymer ?
#
loop_
_entity_poly.entity_id
_entity_poly.type
_entity_poly.pdbx_seq_one_letter_code
_entity_poly.pdbx_strand_id
1 'polypeptide(L)'
;MLSSPPLYMPPAKYEEFSSKWNEIYGNNLPPLALYCLLAPEDSAALQFLVKFMDRMAEYPDWKVTSAPNDELGGRAVYDIVHAKPYTWVDGWNSFNPGHEHPDQNSFTFAPNGQVFVSEALYGPKYSYLNNVLVFSPSPTSQCNAPWEGQLGECGKWLRWTDEGVGESAGEVVAASSHRDSMFVSGESAPAYSSAMRLKSVYRALVLLNSQTLLVVDHVEKWEDSPVKTLSAFFHNLDIDFKYVPYRFMDRYSGALMDVWDAHYKMFWVDSQGFSPDSRIQEAEQAAEFKKRWTQFINVTFPMQTTISRMAYVMHGPYVKISGCRFIDDSKNGVRLSVIINNTEKIISIATNHRDIGARSNYLGFGGYAKIEDRHQIIRFGLGAQLIPKQTTVDSQLFDFGFTVNVIAGVILCAAIGFLTLQRKFYVCFSKLMRYALLSVLILWIFELLFVSNSCDQLLCGVKWKGVATNPEVSKQMRLYDQHHFPLPTVVITTLPGSGSEILKHLFYNNSGFVYLRVPTEHLDIPETEFEFDSLVDACEWSRADAQRGKYKIIQGWLHSLVHDTHLHLQNIPLHEPVRVKVSSRSSSSRDRRKRARRRELAADVRGKVRGSIERDVEYVRELRRHIGMYPNSRVVLNLRSGSWTLKLPFIQEVVGPSLRAIYVVRDPRAWIFLMLYNSKPSLYSLKNIPQHLALMFKEDINRDRCPAFAQEYRPLWRLLSRSETNPVLLLAHLWLAHTSAVLRISATLPEEAYLQVRFEDVVNFPQDTAERIHSFLGVPVTPSALNQLMFTTSTNLYNLMYEGDISPDNINIWRQNMPRKEIRLIEDTCGFLMKRLGYSRYNS
;
A
#
# COMPACT_ATOMS: atom_id res chain seq x y z
N MET A 1 -6.63 36.63 26.78
CA MET A 1 -7.97 36.83 26.16
C MET A 1 -8.95 37.45 27.14
N LEU A 2 -9.20 36.82 28.30
CA LEU A 2 -10.13 37.34 29.33
C LEU A 2 -9.74 38.70 29.94
N SER A 3 -8.45 39.04 29.94
CA SER A 3 -7.94 40.35 30.40
C SER A 3 -8.31 41.50 29.46
N SER A 4 -8.62 41.22 28.19
CA SER A 4 -8.99 42.22 27.19
C SER A 4 -10.12 41.69 26.28
N PRO A 5 -11.32 41.38 26.82
CA PRO A 5 -12.41 40.75 26.06
C PRO A 5 -12.79 41.46 24.76
N PRO A 6 -12.86 42.81 24.70
CA PRO A 6 -13.24 43.52 23.47
C PRO A 6 -12.26 43.35 22.29
N LEU A 7 -11.00 43.01 22.57
CA LEU A 7 -9.98 42.82 21.52
C LEU A 7 -10.08 41.44 20.85
N TYR A 8 -10.49 40.43 21.62
CA TYR A 8 -10.47 39.03 21.20
C TYR A 8 -11.85 38.47 20.87
N MET A 9 -12.93 39.10 21.35
CA MET A 9 -14.29 38.69 21.02
C MET A 9 -14.61 39.04 19.56
N PRO A 10 -15.23 38.15 18.78
CA PRO A 10 -15.70 38.48 17.44
C PRO A 10 -16.65 39.70 17.46
N PRO A 11 -16.45 40.70 16.58
CA PRO A 11 -17.15 41.98 16.63
C PRO A 11 -18.60 41.83 16.18
N ALA A 12 -19.54 42.52 16.83
CA ALA A 12 -20.98 42.31 16.53
C ALA A 12 -21.38 42.57 15.07
N LYS A 13 -20.64 43.41 14.34
CA LYS A 13 -20.89 43.68 12.92
C LYS A 13 -20.18 42.65 12.04
N TYR A 14 -20.94 42.06 11.13
CA TYR A 14 -20.44 41.06 10.19
C TYR A 14 -19.32 41.59 9.27
N GLU A 15 -19.33 42.86 8.89
CA GLU A 15 -18.30 43.47 8.02
C GLU A 15 -16.95 43.61 8.74
N GLU A 16 -16.97 43.94 10.03
CA GLU A 16 -15.77 44.01 10.88
C GLU A 16 -15.26 42.61 11.26
N PHE A 17 -16.14 41.61 11.27
CA PHE A 17 -15.79 40.21 11.45
C PHE A 17 -15.15 39.66 10.18
N SER A 18 -15.86 39.70 9.05
CA SER A 18 -15.43 39.14 7.76
C SER A 18 -14.11 39.71 7.28
N SER A 19 -13.75 40.95 7.61
CA SER A 19 -12.48 41.55 7.17
C SER A 19 -11.21 40.93 7.78
N LYS A 20 -11.32 40.19 8.89
CA LYS A 20 -10.16 39.72 9.68
C LYS A 20 -10.42 38.44 10.49
N TRP A 21 -11.50 37.71 10.17
CA TRP A 21 -11.92 36.59 11.01
C TRP A 21 -10.93 35.43 10.98
N ASN A 22 -10.45 35.05 9.80
CA ASN A 22 -9.47 33.96 9.62
C ASN A 22 -8.15 34.27 10.33
N GLU A 23 -7.75 35.55 10.38
CA GLU A 23 -6.49 35.99 11.00
C GLU A 23 -6.52 35.99 12.54
N ILE A 24 -7.63 36.44 13.13
CA ILE A 24 -7.73 36.66 14.59
C ILE A 24 -8.69 35.68 15.23
N TYR A 25 -9.96 35.67 14.82
CA TYR A 25 -11.00 34.98 15.56
C TYR A 25 -11.02 33.47 15.30
N GLY A 26 -10.84 33.06 14.03
CA GLY A 26 -10.73 31.66 13.62
C GLY A 26 -9.51 30.97 14.23
N ASN A 27 -8.36 31.64 14.28
CA ASN A 27 -7.14 31.10 14.88
C ASN A 27 -7.19 31.02 16.42
N ASN A 28 -7.97 31.88 17.08
CA ASN A 28 -8.07 31.90 18.54
C ASN A 28 -9.06 30.87 19.09
N LEU A 29 -10.04 30.42 18.29
CA LEU A 29 -11.08 29.50 18.75
C LEU A 29 -10.50 28.10 19.12
N PRO A 30 -9.69 27.42 18.29
CA PRO A 30 -9.13 26.12 18.65
C PRO A 30 -8.30 26.10 19.93
N PRO A 31 -7.33 27.01 20.16
CA PRO A 31 -6.56 27.01 21.40
C PRO A 31 -7.40 27.37 22.63
N LEU A 32 -8.41 28.24 22.50
CA LEU A 32 -9.34 28.56 23.59
C LEU A 32 -10.24 27.35 23.94
N ALA A 33 -10.73 26.63 22.92
CA ALA A 33 -11.52 25.41 23.09
C ALA A 33 -10.70 24.29 23.73
N LEU A 34 -9.46 24.09 23.28
CA LEU A 34 -8.53 23.13 23.87
C LEU A 34 -8.20 23.49 25.33
N TYR A 35 -7.98 24.77 25.62
CA TYR A 35 -7.77 25.23 27.01
C TYR A 35 -8.97 24.91 27.89
N CYS A 36 -10.20 25.22 27.46
CA CYS A 36 -11.41 24.93 28.24
C CYS A 36 -11.67 23.43 28.43
N LEU A 37 -11.19 22.58 27.51
CA LEU A 37 -11.22 21.13 27.66
C LEU A 37 -10.21 20.65 28.72
N LEU A 38 -9.02 21.26 28.76
CA LEU A 38 -7.94 20.91 29.69
C LEU A 38 -8.15 21.48 31.10
N ALA A 39 -8.84 22.62 31.22
CA ALA A 39 -9.11 23.32 32.47
C ALA A 39 -10.64 23.60 32.63
N PRO A 40 -11.46 22.55 32.84
CA PRO A 40 -12.92 22.67 32.88
C PRO A 40 -13.44 23.50 34.06
N GLU A 41 -12.65 23.70 35.12
CA GLU A 41 -12.96 24.52 36.28
C GLU A 41 -12.92 26.04 36.01
N ASP A 42 -12.24 26.50 34.94
CA ASP A 42 -12.22 27.92 34.57
C ASP A 42 -13.53 28.32 33.89
N SER A 43 -14.53 28.60 34.73
CA SER A 43 -15.89 28.97 34.34
C SER A 43 -15.91 30.27 33.52
N ALA A 44 -14.96 31.17 33.73
CA ALA A 44 -14.88 32.44 33.03
C ALA A 44 -14.38 32.25 31.59
N ALA A 45 -13.36 31.39 31.40
CA ALA A 45 -12.88 31.00 30.08
C ALA A 45 -13.97 30.24 29.30
N LEU A 46 -14.68 29.31 29.95
CA LEU A 46 -15.76 28.55 29.35
C LEU A 46 -16.92 29.46 28.90
N GLN A 47 -17.37 30.38 29.75
CA GLN A 47 -18.41 31.35 29.37
C GLN A 47 -17.97 32.27 28.22
N PHE A 48 -16.69 32.67 28.22
CA PHE A 48 -16.13 33.46 27.12
C PHE A 48 -16.09 32.66 25.81
N LEU A 49 -15.71 31.38 25.86
CA LEU A 49 -15.73 30.46 24.72
C LEU A 49 -17.15 30.26 24.18
N VAL A 50 -18.14 29.98 25.04
CA VAL A 50 -19.54 29.79 24.62
C VAL A 50 -20.03 31.06 23.91
N LYS A 51 -19.81 32.23 24.50
CA LYS A 51 -20.19 33.51 23.89
C LYS A 51 -19.45 33.78 22.57
N PHE A 52 -18.19 33.36 22.46
CA PHE A 52 -17.40 33.45 21.24
C PHE A 52 -17.99 32.58 20.12
N MET A 53 -18.34 31.33 20.45
CA MET A 53 -18.95 30.36 19.54
C MET A 53 -20.36 30.77 19.12
N ASP A 54 -21.20 31.21 20.06
CA ASP A 54 -22.53 31.75 19.77
C ASP A 54 -22.44 32.92 18.80
N ARG A 55 -21.53 33.87 19.06
CA ARG A 55 -21.31 35.02 18.18
C ARG A 55 -20.87 34.60 16.79
N MET A 56 -19.98 33.61 16.67
CA MET A 56 -19.56 33.09 15.38
C MET A 56 -20.71 32.38 14.65
N ALA A 57 -21.54 31.62 15.35
CA ALA A 57 -22.67 30.90 14.77
C ALA A 57 -23.80 31.83 14.28
N GLU A 58 -23.89 33.05 14.84
CA GLU A 58 -24.89 34.06 14.44
C GLU A 58 -24.58 34.75 13.10
N TYR A 59 -23.36 34.67 12.58
CA TYR A 59 -23.02 35.34 11.31
C TYR A 59 -23.61 34.62 10.09
N PRO A 60 -24.05 35.37 9.06
CA PRO A 60 -24.71 34.79 7.88
C PRO A 60 -23.80 33.86 7.06
N ASP A 61 -22.49 34.12 7.02
CA ASP A 61 -21.46 33.22 6.50
C ASP A 61 -20.10 33.57 7.14
N TRP A 62 -19.08 32.75 6.89
CA TRP A 62 -17.71 32.98 7.38
C TRP A 62 -16.74 33.26 6.22
N LYS A 63 -17.13 34.13 5.28
CA LYS A 63 -16.25 34.52 4.17
C LYS A 63 -15.37 35.70 4.55
N VAL A 64 -14.13 35.72 4.06
CA VAL A 64 -13.27 36.91 4.21
C VAL A 64 -13.62 37.91 3.11
N THR A 65 -13.99 39.14 3.46
CA THR A 65 -14.48 40.15 2.49
C THR A 65 -13.39 40.60 1.50
N SER A 66 -12.11 40.49 1.87
CA SER A 66 -10.94 40.72 1.00
C SER A 66 -10.44 39.47 0.27
N ALA A 67 -10.90 38.27 0.65
CA ALA A 67 -10.49 37.00 0.07
C ALA A 67 -11.64 35.97 0.16
N PRO A 68 -12.62 36.02 -0.76
CA PRO A 68 -13.86 35.26 -0.64
C PRO A 68 -13.73 33.72 -0.66
N ASN A 69 -12.54 33.20 -0.97
CA ASN A 69 -12.29 31.79 -1.32
C ASN A 69 -11.11 31.18 -0.53
N ASP A 70 -10.94 31.56 0.74
CA ASP A 70 -9.85 31.04 1.58
C ASP A 70 -10.18 29.64 2.13
N GLU A 71 -9.88 28.60 1.34
CA GLU A 71 -9.92 27.20 1.76
C GLU A 71 -8.63 26.47 1.35
N LEU A 72 -8.08 25.70 2.29
CA LEU A 72 -6.80 24.97 2.21
C LEU A 72 -6.82 23.89 1.11
N GLY A 73 -5.83 23.90 0.22
CA GLY A 73 -5.69 22.98 -0.91
C GLY A 73 -5.10 21.61 -0.51
N GLY A 74 -5.84 20.87 0.30
CA GLY A 74 -5.55 19.44 0.52
C GLY A 74 -5.92 18.58 -0.69
N ARG A 75 -5.64 17.26 -0.61
CA ARG A 75 -6.02 16.27 -1.65
C ARG A 75 -7.50 16.36 -2.06
N ALA A 76 -8.39 16.69 -1.13
CA ALA A 76 -9.81 16.88 -1.42
C ALA A 76 -10.06 18.02 -2.42
N VAL A 77 -9.45 19.19 -2.22
CA VAL A 77 -9.57 20.33 -3.14
C VAL A 77 -8.96 20.01 -4.49
N TYR A 78 -7.77 19.40 -4.49
CA TYR A 78 -7.13 18.93 -5.72
C TYR A 78 -8.06 18.00 -6.50
N ASP A 79 -8.57 16.94 -5.86
CA ASP A 79 -9.46 15.97 -6.52
C ASP A 79 -10.78 16.64 -6.97
N ILE A 80 -11.34 17.59 -6.21
CA ILE A 80 -12.54 18.34 -6.61
C ILE A 80 -12.30 19.20 -7.86
N VAL A 81 -11.18 19.94 -7.91
CA VAL A 81 -10.84 20.80 -9.03
C VAL A 81 -10.64 19.99 -10.31
N HIS A 82 -9.97 18.84 -10.21
CA HIS A 82 -9.60 18.01 -11.36
C HIS A 82 -10.74 17.07 -11.79
N ALA A 83 -11.46 16.45 -10.83
CA ALA A 83 -12.58 15.56 -11.13
C ALA A 83 -13.88 16.32 -11.45
N LYS A 84 -13.97 17.59 -11.07
CA LYS A 84 -15.15 18.46 -11.23
C LYS A 84 -16.47 17.78 -10.82
N PRO A 85 -16.57 17.22 -9.60
CA PRO A 85 -17.77 16.52 -9.16
C PRO A 85 -18.95 17.48 -8.94
N TYR A 86 -18.67 18.77 -8.74
CA TYR A 86 -19.66 19.80 -8.45
C TYR A 86 -19.79 20.78 -9.62
N THR A 87 -21.03 21.07 -10.01
CA THR A 87 -21.33 22.03 -11.09
C THR A 87 -21.07 23.49 -10.71
N TRP A 88 -20.94 23.79 -9.41
CA TRP A 88 -20.66 25.12 -8.90
C TRP A 88 -19.17 25.44 -8.75
N VAL A 89 -18.29 24.44 -8.93
CA VAL A 89 -16.83 24.62 -8.85
C VAL A 89 -16.28 24.96 -10.24
N ASP A 90 -15.77 26.18 -10.39
CA ASP A 90 -15.03 26.64 -11.57
C ASP A 90 -13.52 26.49 -11.38
N GLY A 91 -13.08 25.23 -11.29
CA GLY A 91 -11.66 24.88 -11.11
C GLY A 91 -10.98 25.60 -9.95
N TRP A 92 -9.70 25.95 -10.13
CA TRP A 92 -8.91 26.67 -9.11
C TRP A 92 -9.45 28.07 -8.79
N ASN A 93 -10.26 28.70 -9.65
CA ASN A 93 -10.86 30.02 -9.34
C ASN A 93 -11.82 29.97 -8.14
N SER A 94 -12.30 28.77 -7.79
CA SER A 94 -13.17 28.55 -6.64
C SER A 94 -12.40 28.37 -5.32
N PHE A 95 -11.07 28.31 -5.37
CA PHE A 95 -10.19 28.09 -4.22
C PHE A 95 -9.05 29.12 -4.19
N ASN A 96 -8.35 29.25 -3.07
CA ASN A 96 -7.20 30.14 -2.95
C ASN A 96 -6.03 29.47 -2.21
N PRO A 97 -5.19 28.69 -2.91
CA PRO A 97 -4.00 28.08 -2.30
C PRO A 97 -2.83 29.08 -2.15
N GLY A 98 -3.05 30.40 -2.25
CA GLY A 98 -2.00 31.42 -2.16
C GLY A 98 -1.22 31.41 -0.83
N HIS A 99 -1.85 30.91 0.24
CA HIS A 99 -1.24 30.73 1.56
C HIS A 99 -0.37 29.48 1.68
N GLU A 100 -0.44 28.54 0.73
CA GLU A 100 0.40 27.35 0.74
C GLU A 100 1.88 27.69 0.52
N HIS A 101 2.73 26.81 1.02
CA HIS A 101 4.18 26.93 0.89
C HIS A 101 4.69 25.98 -0.21
N PRO A 102 5.78 26.33 -0.92
CA PRO A 102 6.50 25.41 -1.78
C PRO A 102 7.32 24.43 -0.92
N ASP A 103 6.62 23.52 -0.23
CA ASP A 103 7.14 22.68 0.86
C ASP A 103 6.88 21.18 0.66
N GLN A 104 6.59 20.73 -0.57
CA GLN A 104 6.37 19.31 -0.84
C GLN A 104 7.65 18.51 -0.50
N ASN A 105 7.51 17.36 0.19
CA ASN A 105 8.62 16.59 0.80
C ASN A 105 9.37 17.28 1.97
N SER A 106 8.82 18.35 2.55
CA SER A 106 9.31 18.89 3.83
C SER A 106 9.04 17.93 5.00
N PHE A 107 9.74 18.13 6.11
CA PHE A 107 9.51 17.40 7.35
C PHE A 107 10.01 18.19 8.54
N THR A 108 9.46 17.87 9.72
CA THR A 108 9.92 18.39 11.00
C THR A 108 10.38 17.24 11.90
N PHE A 109 11.26 17.53 12.85
CA PHE A 109 11.73 16.53 13.79
C PHE A 109 11.94 17.16 15.17
N ALA A 110 11.23 16.64 16.17
CA ALA A 110 11.26 17.13 17.54
C ALA A 110 11.56 16.00 18.56
N PRO A 111 12.78 15.46 18.58
CA PRO A 111 13.15 14.38 19.50
C PRO A 111 13.00 14.82 20.96
N ASN A 112 12.35 13.98 21.78
CA ASN A 112 12.01 14.28 23.18
C ASN A 112 11.15 15.54 23.37
N GLY A 113 10.42 15.98 22.34
CA GLY A 113 9.63 17.21 22.38
C GLY A 113 10.44 18.50 22.16
N GLN A 114 11.77 18.41 22.04
CA GLN A 114 12.60 19.55 21.64
C GLN A 114 12.61 19.67 20.13
N VAL A 115 12.16 20.80 19.60
CA VAL A 115 12.20 21.09 18.16
C VAL A 115 13.65 21.16 17.72
N PHE A 116 14.05 20.23 16.84
CA PHE A 116 15.40 20.20 16.27
C PHE A 116 15.37 20.65 14.81
N VAL A 117 14.43 20.14 14.01
CA VAL A 117 14.14 20.65 12.66
C VAL A 117 12.70 21.15 12.64
N SER A 118 12.51 22.44 12.34
CA SER A 118 11.21 23.12 12.27
C SER A 118 10.88 23.54 10.85
N GLU A 119 9.61 23.78 10.53
CA GLU A 119 9.28 24.55 9.32
C GLU A 119 9.62 26.03 9.51
N ALA A 120 9.78 26.78 8.41
CA ALA A 120 9.65 28.22 8.50
C ALA A 120 8.16 28.55 8.56
N LEU A 121 7.74 29.26 9.61
CA LEU A 121 6.37 29.74 9.78
C LEU A 121 5.96 30.67 8.61
N TYR A 122 4.80 31.32 8.74
CA TYR A 122 4.29 32.27 7.76
C TYR A 122 5.37 33.26 7.25
N GLY A 123 5.60 33.23 5.95
CA GLY A 123 6.67 33.98 5.29
C GLY A 123 6.48 34.05 3.77
N PRO A 124 7.43 34.69 3.06
CA PRO A 124 7.44 34.70 1.60
C PRO A 124 7.60 33.28 1.05
N LYS A 125 7.03 33.03 -0.13
CA LYS A 125 6.97 31.71 -0.77
C LYS A 125 8.25 31.45 -1.55
N TYR A 126 9.30 31.06 -0.83
CA TYR A 126 10.56 30.58 -1.37
C TYR A 126 10.83 29.16 -0.92
N SER A 127 11.25 28.29 -1.83
CA SER A 127 11.48 26.88 -1.49
C SER A 127 12.62 26.70 -0.50
N TYR A 128 13.67 27.52 -0.58
CA TYR A 128 14.81 27.46 0.34
C TYR A 128 14.46 27.86 1.78
N LEU A 129 13.25 28.36 2.03
CA LEU A 129 12.76 28.64 3.38
C LEU A 129 12.02 27.45 3.99
N ASN A 130 11.83 26.36 3.25
CA ASN A 130 11.23 25.13 3.76
C ASN A 130 12.28 24.02 3.76
N ASN A 131 12.00 22.92 4.46
CA ASN A 131 12.92 21.78 4.56
C ASN A 131 12.94 20.90 3.30
N VAL A 132 13.13 21.49 2.11
CA VAL A 132 13.03 20.82 0.80
C VAL A 132 14.35 20.87 0.02
N LEU A 133 14.35 20.31 -1.20
CA LEU A 133 15.48 20.37 -2.13
C LEU A 133 15.31 21.52 -3.13
N VAL A 134 16.43 22.14 -3.52
CA VAL A 134 16.53 23.06 -4.67
C VAL A 134 17.63 22.60 -5.61
N PHE A 135 17.52 22.97 -6.89
CA PHE A 135 18.38 22.46 -7.95
C PHE A 135 19.05 23.58 -8.74
N SER A 136 20.24 23.30 -9.24
CA SER A 136 21.02 24.23 -10.07
C SER A 136 21.92 23.50 -11.07
N PRO A 137 22.20 24.11 -12.24
CA PRO A 137 21.53 25.30 -12.77
C PRO A 137 20.13 24.95 -13.27
N SER A 138 19.17 25.84 -13.06
CA SER A 138 17.84 25.70 -13.65
C SER A 138 17.60 26.70 -14.79
N PRO A 139 17.04 26.25 -15.93
CA PRO A 139 16.71 27.12 -17.05
C PRO A 139 15.51 28.05 -16.78
N THR A 140 14.67 27.73 -15.80
CA THR A 140 13.41 28.44 -15.50
C THR A 140 13.47 29.27 -14.22
N SER A 141 14.66 29.42 -13.62
CA SER A 141 14.84 30.15 -12.36
C SER A 141 14.42 31.62 -12.50
N GLN A 142 13.58 32.09 -11.59
CA GLN A 142 13.01 33.45 -11.67
C GLN A 142 13.61 34.44 -10.66
N CYS A 143 13.95 34.01 -9.45
CA CYS A 143 14.44 34.91 -8.40
C CYS A 143 15.77 34.50 -7.74
N ASN A 144 16.16 33.23 -7.80
CA ASN A 144 17.32 32.70 -7.08
C ASN A 144 18.42 32.17 -8.00
N ALA A 145 18.53 32.72 -9.22
CA ALA A 145 19.43 32.20 -10.26
C ALA A 145 20.88 32.02 -9.74
N PRO A 146 21.53 30.88 -10.00
CA PRO A 146 21.10 29.79 -10.88
C PRO A 146 20.17 28.73 -10.26
N TRP A 147 19.74 28.92 -9.01
CA TRP A 147 18.92 27.97 -8.25
C TRP A 147 17.43 28.16 -8.48
N GLU A 148 16.71 27.04 -8.55
CA GLU A 148 15.25 27.00 -8.56
C GLU A 148 14.76 25.85 -7.67
N GLY A 149 13.69 26.11 -6.93
CA GLY A 149 12.98 25.14 -6.13
C GLY A 149 11.67 24.70 -6.80
N GLN A 150 10.60 24.65 -6.01
CA GLN A 150 9.30 24.16 -6.44
C GLN A 150 8.49 25.24 -7.18
N LEU A 151 7.54 24.77 -7.98
CA LEU A 151 6.61 25.59 -8.75
C LEU A 151 5.82 26.56 -7.86
N GLY A 152 5.55 27.76 -8.38
CA GLY A 152 4.79 28.80 -7.67
C GLY A 152 5.60 29.66 -6.68
N GLU A 153 6.89 29.39 -6.49
CA GLU A 153 7.76 30.19 -5.60
C GLU A 153 8.05 31.61 -6.14
N CYS A 154 8.90 32.38 -5.45
CA CYS A 154 9.33 33.74 -5.82
C CYS A 154 8.30 34.87 -5.58
N GLY A 155 7.42 34.74 -4.58
CA GLY A 155 6.43 35.76 -4.26
C GLY A 155 6.08 35.85 -2.78
N LYS A 156 5.30 36.88 -2.42
CA LYS A 156 4.63 36.93 -1.09
C LYS A 156 3.58 35.82 -0.96
N TRP A 157 2.87 35.58 -2.05
CA TRP A 157 1.85 34.55 -2.23
C TRP A 157 2.35 33.48 -3.18
N LEU A 158 1.84 32.25 -3.04
CA LEU A 158 2.12 31.18 -3.98
C LEU A 158 1.49 31.57 -5.31
N ARG A 159 2.26 31.53 -6.39
CA ARG A 159 1.77 31.88 -7.74
C ARG A 159 1.03 30.73 -8.38
N TRP A 160 -0.06 30.32 -7.74
CA TRP A 160 -0.84 29.15 -8.12
C TRP A 160 -1.55 29.32 -9.48
N THR A 161 -1.72 30.55 -9.95
CA THR A 161 -2.26 30.87 -11.29
C THR A 161 -1.27 30.68 -12.42
N ASP A 162 0.03 30.53 -12.11
CA ASP A 162 1.05 30.32 -13.14
C ASP A 162 0.88 28.94 -13.80
N GLU A 163 1.29 28.85 -15.06
CA GLU A 163 1.14 27.63 -15.86
C GLU A 163 1.81 26.43 -15.19
N GLY A 164 1.07 25.33 -15.04
CA GLY A 164 1.55 24.09 -14.45
C GLY A 164 1.57 24.04 -12.91
N VAL A 165 1.40 25.17 -12.21
CA VAL A 165 1.43 25.19 -10.73
C VAL A 165 0.19 24.52 -10.14
N GLY A 166 -0.99 24.72 -10.73
CA GLY A 166 -2.22 24.05 -10.30
C GLY A 166 -2.21 22.52 -10.49
N GLU A 167 -1.27 21.99 -11.27
CA GLU A 167 -1.06 20.55 -11.49
C GLU A 167 0.11 20.00 -10.63
N SER A 168 0.81 20.88 -9.90
CA SER A 168 1.89 20.53 -8.98
C SER A 168 1.37 19.62 -7.88
N ALA A 169 2.08 18.53 -7.59
CA ALA A 169 1.71 17.59 -6.54
C ALA A 169 2.92 16.86 -5.96
N GLY A 170 2.98 16.82 -4.63
CA GLY A 170 3.74 15.80 -3.89
C GLY A 170 2.82 14.64 -3.52
N GLU A 171 3.36 13.43 -3.44
CA GLU A 171 2.62 12.26 -2.98
C GLU A 171 3.38 11.51 -1.89
N VAL A 172 2.71 11.23 -0.77
CA VAL A 172 3.20 10.26 0.21
C VAL A 172 3.03 8.85 -0.37
N VAL A 173 4.15 8.24 -0.73
CA VAL A 173 4.24 6.93 -1.36
C VAL A 173 3.93 5.81 -0.36
N ALA A 174 4.48 5.92 0.85
CA ALA A 174 4.31 4.95 1.91
C ALA A 174 4.38 5.60 3.28
N ALA A 175 3.58 5.11 4.23
CA ALA A 175 3.66 5.49 5.63
C ALA A 175 3.29 4.28 6.49
N SER A 176 4.18 3.89 7.40
CA SER A 176 3.91 2.80 8.33
C SER A 176 4.78 2.92 9.58
N SER A 177 4.18 2.61 10.72
CA SER A 177 4.85 2.56 12.02
C SER A 177 4.86 1.14 12.58
N HIS A 178 5.93 0.79 13.29
CA HIS A 178 6.01 -0.39 14.12
C HIS A 178 6.68 -0.05 15.44
N ARG A 179 5.91 -0.04 16.53
CA ARG A 179 6.35 0.39 17.87
C ARG A 179 6.92 1.81 17.83
N ASP A 180 8.17 1.99 18.24
CA ASP A 180 8.91 3.26 18.25
C ASP A 180 9.62 3.58 16.92
N SER A 181 9.51 2.69 15.93
CA SER A 181 10.09 2.86 14.61
C SER A 181 9.03 3.26 13.57
N MET A 182 9.40 4.09 12.61
CA MET A 182 8.50 4.57 11.56
C MET A 182 9.23 4.69 10.23
N PHE A 183 8.51 4.41 9.14
CA PHE A 183 8.95 4.67 7.78
C PHE A 183 7.90 5.51 7.06
N VAL A 184 8.34 6.62 6.48
CA VAL A 184 7.54 7.45 5.58
C VAL A 184 8.37 7.75 4.35
N SER A 185 7.75 7.77 3.18
CA SER A 185 8.40 8.25 1.97
C SER A 185 7.48 9.05 1.08
N GLY A 186 8.07 9.98 0.33
CA GLY A 186 7.35 10.89 -0.56
C GLY A 186 8.07 11.09 -1.89
N GLU A 187 7.29 11.28 -2.95
CA GLU A 187 7.75 11.64 -4.29
C GLU A 187 7.26 13.05 -4.61
N SER A 188 8.18 13.93 -5.00
CA SER A 188 7.87 15.33 -5.27
C SER A 188 8.41 15.84 -6.60
N ALA A 189 8.88 14.98 -7.52
CA ALA A 189 9.30 15.41 -8.85
C ALA A 189 8.26 16.29 -9.58
N PRO A 190 6.92 16.02 -9.51
CA PRO A 190 5.92 16.87 -10.13
C PRO A 190 5.80 18.26 -9.50
N ALA A 191 6.37 18.50 -8.32
CA ALA A 191 6.41 19.82 -7.69
C ALA A 191 7.48 20.74 -8.30
N TYR A 192 8.32 20.24 -9.20
CA TYR A 192 9.39 20.97 -9.86
C TYR A 192 9.10 21.17 -11.36
N SER A 193 9.71 22.20 -11.94
CA SER A 193 9.63 22.47 -13.38
C SER A 193 10.10 21.27 -14.20
N SER A 194 9.29 20.86 -15.18
CA SER A 194 9.64 19.78 -16.13
C SER A 194 10.89 20.12 -16.95
N ALA A 195 11.25 21.41 -17.08
CA ALA A 195 12.47 21.87 -17.74
C ALA A 195 13.76 21.42 -17.02
N MET A 196 13.70 21.11 -15.72
CA MET A 196 14.82 20.51 -14.99
C MET A 196 15.06 19.05 -15.36
N ARG A 197 14.07 18.39 -15.98
CA ARG A 197 14.12 16.98 -16.40
C ARG A 197 14.49 16.03 -15.24
N LEU A 198 13.81 16.21 -14.12
CA LEU A 198 13.86 15.30 -12.98
C LEU A 198 12.90 14.12 -13.23
N LYS A 199 13.33 12.90 -12.91
CA LYS A 199 12.50 11.69 -12.96
C LYS A 199 11.88 11.36 -11.62
N SER A 200 12.66 11.53 -10.55
CA SER A 200 12.27 11.23 -9.19
C SER A 200 12.99 12.18 -8.23
N VAL A 201 12.24 12.74 -7.29
CA VAL A 201 12.74 13.46 -6.11
C VAL A 201 12.10 12.76 -4.92
N TYR A 202 12.70 11.63 -4.56
CA TYR A 202 12.17 10.71 -3.55
C TYR A 202 12.87 10.90 -2.22
N ARG A 203 12.12 11.23 -1.18
CA ARG A 203 12.62 11.36 0.19
C ARG A 203 12.06 10.23 1.05
N ALA A 204 12.93 9.58 1.82
CA ALA A 204 12.56 8.55 2.78
C ALA A 204 13.00 8.96 4.19
N LEU A 205 12.05 8.92 5.12
CA LEU A 205 12.24 9.17 6.55
C LEU A 205 12.14 7.83 7.28
N VAL A 206 13.19 7.46 8.00
CA VAL A 206 13.25 6.26 8.82
C VAL A 206 13.54 6.65 10.26
N LEU A 207 12.50 6.67 11.08
CA LEU A 207 12.63 6.82 12.53
C LEU A 207 13.10 5.46 13.09
N LEU A 208 14.36 5.40 13.53
CA LEU A 208 15.00 4.18 14.03
C LEU A 208 14.74 3.92 15.51
N ASN A 209 14.37 4.98 16.23
CA ASN A 209 13.83 5.05 17.59
C ASN A 209 13.31 6.49 17.81
N SER A 210 12.70 6.78 18.95
CA SER A 210 12.13 8.10 19.28
C SER A 210 13.09 9.30 19.22
N GLN A 211 14.40 9.06 19.17
CA GLN A 211 15.46 10.07 19.16
C GLN A 211 16.40 9.96 17.97
N THR A 212 16.16 9.09 16.97
CA THR A 212 17.07 8.93 15.83
C THR A 212 16.31 8.83 14.54
N LEU A 213 16.45 9.86 13.71
CA LEU A 213 15.86 9.95 12.38
C LEU A 213 16.96 9.83 11.32
N LEU A 214 16.78 8.87 10.42
CA LEU A 214 17.55 8.76 9.18
C LEU A 214 16.70 9.31 8.03
N VAL A 215 17.20 10.31 7.33
CA VAL A 215 16.60 10.85 6.12
C VAL A 215 17.46 10.43 4.94
N VAL A 216 16.85 9.87 3.91
CA VAL A 216 17.53 9.50 2.67
C VAL A 216 16.83 10.19 1.50
N ASP A 217 17.57 11.02 0.80
CA ASP A 217 17.15 11.62 -0.45
C ASP A 217 17.69 10.79 -1.62
N HIS A 218 16.81 10.48 -2.57
CA HIS A 218 17.09 9.84 -3.84
C HIS A 218 16.60 10.74 -4.96
N VAL A 219 17.53 11.27 -5.74
CA VAL A 219 17.22 12.11 -6.90
C VAL A 219 17.67 11.39 -8.17
N GLU A 220 16.73 11.14 -9.07
CA GLU A 220 17.00 10.63 -10.41
C GLU A 220 16.68 11.71 -11.45
N LYS A 221 17.60 11.93 -12.40
CA LYS A 221 17.43 12.85 -13.52
C LYS A 221 17.57 12.15 -14.88
N TRP A 222 17.00 12.74 -15.93
CA TRP A 222 17.27 12.32 -17.30
C TRP A 222 18.73 12.64 -17.67
N GLU A 223 19.29 11.90 -18.64
CA GLU A 223 20.70 12.05 -19.05
C GLU A 223 21.02 13.46 -19.56
N ASP A 224 20.04 14.11 -20.18
CA ASP A 224 20.10 15.46 -20.74
C ASP A 224 19.51 16.54 -19.81
N SER A 225 19.37 16.24 -18.51
CA SER A 225 18.98 17.24 -17.51
C SER A 225 20.08 18.32 -17.34
N PRO A 226 19.70 19.62 -17.29
CA PRO A 226 20.65 20.71 -17.07
C PRO A 226 21.22 20.75 -15.65
N VAL A 227 20.56 20.10 -14.68
CA VAL A 227 20.90 20.16 -13.26
C VAL A 227 22.22 19.43 -12.98
N LYS A 228 23.09 20.09 -12.21
CA LYS A 228 24.44 19.61 -11.83
C LYS A 228 24.66 19.57 -10.33
N THR A 229 23.85 20.28 -9.56
CA THR A 229 23.97 20.38 -8.10
C THR A 229 22.58 20.44 -7.49
N LEU A 230 22.46 19.92 -6.28
CA LEU A 230 21.28 20.05 -5.44
C LEU A 230 21.68 20.61 -4.08
N SER A 231 20.75 21.29 -3.41
CA SER A 231 20.92 21.77 -2.05
C SER A 231 19.74 21.36 -1.19
N ALA A 232 20.02 20.91 0.03
CA ALA A 232 19.05 20.61 1.07
C ALA A 232 19.07 21.67 2.17
N PHE A 233 17.89 21.99 2.71
CA PHE A 233 17.72 22.95 3.80
C PHE A 233 17.13 22.29 5.04
N PHE A 234 17.64 22.67 6.21
CA PHE A 234 17.11 22.26 7.52
C PHE A 234 16.99 23.47 8.43
N HIS A 235 15.76 23.85 8.75
CA HIS A 235 15.44 25.06 9.49
C HIS A 235 15.35 24.80 10.99
N ASN A 236 15.73 25.82 11.75
CA ASN A 236 15.40 25.99 13.14
C ASN A 236 14.91 27.41 13.37
N LEU A 237 13.72 27.54 13.95
CA LEU A 237 13.12 28.81 14.34
C LEU A 237 13.38 29.19 15.79
N ASP A 238 13.90 28.27 16.59
CA ASP A 238 14.25 28.57 17.96
C ASP A 238 15.53 29.39 17.99
N ILE A 239 15.36 30.71 18.18
CA ILE A 239 16.47 31.67 18.20
C ILE A 239 17.37 31.50 19.42
N ASP A 240 16.88 30.85 20.48
CA ASP A 240 17.62 30.64 21.71
C ASP A 240 18.62 29.48 21.56
N PHE A 241 18.36 28.56 20.62
CA PHE A 241 19.19 27.36 20.39
C PHE A 241 19.73 27.32 18.96
N LYS A 242 20.80 28.06 18.69
CA LYS A 242 21.42 28.10 17.36
C LYS A 242 22.20 26.84 17.01
N TYR A 243 22.19 26.48 15.73
CA TYR A 243 23.11 25.54 15.14
C TYR A 243 24.54 26.08 15.17
N VAL A 244 25.46 25.17 15.49
CA VAL A 244 26.90 25.37 15.36
C VAL A 244 27.51 24.25 14.50
N PRO A 245 28.59 24.51 13.75
CA PRO A 245 29.26 23.49 12.95
C PRO A 245 29.73 22.32 13.82
N TYR A 246 29.52 21.10 13.34
CA TYR A 246 29.89 19.86 14.01
C TYR A 246 30.58 18.90 13.04
N ARG A 247 31.51 18.09 13.54
CA ARG A 247 32.10 16.98 12.79
C ARG A 247 31.87 15.67 13.52
N PHE A 248 31.26 14.72 12.82
CA PHE A 248 31.06 13.36 13.29
C PHE A 248 32.25 12.48 12.88
N MET A 249 32.88 11.82 13.86
CA MET A 249 34.06 10.96 13.68
C MET A 249 35.23 11.63 12.92
N ASP A 250 35.35 12.96 13.04
CA ASP A 250 36.31 13.79 12.27
C ASP A 250 36.24 13.59 10.74
N ARG A 251 35.14 13.01 10.24
CA ARG A 251 34.98 12.59 8.84
C ARG A 251 33.77 13.24 8.17
N TYR A 252 32.62 13.25 8.84
CA TYR A 252 31.38 13.78 8.27
C TYR A 252 31.07 15.15 8.86
N SER A 253 30.80 16.11 7.97
CA SER A 253 30.31 17.43 8.34
C SER A 253 28.88 17.33 8.85
N GLY A 254 28.54 18.25 9.75
CA GLY A 254 27.29 18.22 10.47
C GLY A 254 26.99 19.53 11.20
N ALA A 255 25.90 19.53 11.95
CA ALA A 255 25.52 20.63 12.84
C ALA A 255 25.12 20.08 14.22
N LEU A 256 25.39 20.88 15.24
CA LEU A 256 25.02 20.64 16.62
C LEU A 256 24.10 21.78 17.09
N MET A 257 23.08 21.45 17.84
CA MET A 257 22.25 22.40 18.58
C MET A 257 22.37 22.06 20.06
N ASP A 258 22.78 23.02 20.88
CA ASP A 258 22.98 22.85 22.31
C ASP A 258 21.79 23.44 23.07
N VAL A 259 21.12 22.60 23.85
CA VAL A 259 19.94 22.96 24.65
C VAL A 259 20.23 22.59 26.10
N TRP A 260 20.75 23.54 26.88
CA TRP A 260 21.05 23.34 28.31
C TRP A 260 21.88 22.07 28.59
N ASP A 261 23.03 21.92 27.92
CA ASP A 261 23.94 20.76 27.98
C ASP A 261 23.40 19.48 27.30
N ALA A 262 22.21 19.53 26.70
CA ALA A 262 21.67 18.47 25.87
C ALA A 262 22.02 18.71 24.39
N HIS A 263 22.91 17.86 23.87
CA HIS A 263 23.41 17.96 22.50
C HIS A 263 22.52 17.25 21.48
N TYR A 264 21.89 18.01 20.59
CA TYR A 264 21.17 17.50 19.42
C TYR A 264 22.07 17.61 18.19
N LYS A 265 22.31 16.49 17.50
CA LYS A 265 23.34 16.41 16.46
C LYS A 265 22.77 15.93 15.15
N MET A 266 23.28 16.47 14.06
CA MET A 266 23.05 15.95 12.73
C MET A 266 24.32 15.91 11.91
N PHE A 267 24.43 14.96 10.98
CA PHE A 267 25.51 14.87 10.01
C PHE A 267 24.99 14.28 8.71
N TRP A 268 25.74 14.47 7.61
CA TRP A 268 25.31 14.04 6.29
C TRP A 268 26.44 13.47 5.45
N VAL A 269 26.08 12.60 4.51
CA VAL A 269 27.02 11.92 3.61
C VAL A 269 26.28 11.43 2.36
N ASP A 270 26.93 11.49 1.19
CA ASP A 270 26.39 10.89 -0.04
C ASP A 270 26.78 9.42 -0.21
N SER A 271 26.22 8.75 -1.22
CA SER A 271 26.53 7.33 -1.48
C SER A 271 27.99 7.04 -1.84
N GLN A 272 28.75 8.06 -2.25
CA GLN A 272 30.19 7.98 -2.53
C GLN A 272 31.05 8.25 -1.30
N GLY A 273 30.44 8.61 -0.16
CA GLY A 273 31.13 8.92 1.08
C GLY A 273 31.60 10.37 1.20
N PHE A 274 31.22 11.25 0.28
CA PHE A 274 31.50 12.68 0.33
C PHE A 274 30.53 13.40 1.27
N SER A 275 31.06 14.36 2.04
CA SER A 275 30.32 15.12 3.04
C SER A 275 30.72 16.59 2.94
N PRO A 276 29.91 17.46 2.30
CA PRO A 276 30.22 18.88 2.11
C PRO A 276 30.21 19.64 3.43
N ASP A 277 30.95 20.75 3.49
CA ASP A 277 31.05 21.58 4.70
C ASP A 277 29.72 22.23 5.10
N SER A 278 29.52 22.37 6.42
CA SER A 278 28.32 22.96 7.01
C SER A 278 28.21 24.45 6.72
N ARG A 279 27.21 24.87 5.93
CA ARG A 279 26.88 26.29 5.74
C ARG A 279 25.64 26.62 6.55
N ILE A 280 25.83 27.34 7.64
CA ILE A 280 24.74 27.80 8.51
C ILE A 280 24.46 29.26 8.18
N GLN A 281 23.21 29.58 7.89
CA GLN A 281 22.76 30.91 7.45
C GLN A 281 21.62 31.38 8.32
N GLU A 282 21.50 32.70 8.47
CA GLU A 282 20.40 33.35 9.16
C GLU A 282 19.63 34.18 8.13
N ALA A 283 18.30 34.08 8.16
CA ALA A 283 17.42 34.91 7.36
C ALA A 283 16.42 35.64 8.25
N GLU A 284 16.25 36.92 7.94
CA GLU A 284 15.20 37.74 8.51
C GLU A 284 13.98 37.70 7.59
N GLN A 285 12.84 37.32 8.14
CA GLN A 285 11.56 37.28 7.45
C GLN A 285 10.68 38.43 7.93
N ALA A 286 10.23 39.26 6.98
CA ALA A 286 9.16 40.22 7.24
C ALA A 286 7.82 39.47 7.24
N ALA A 287 7.36 39.01 8.40
CA ALA A 287 5.97 38.63 8.57
C ALA A 287 5.12 39.87 8.86
N GLU A 288 3.86 39.88 8.43
CA GLU A 288 2.97 41.06 8.43
C GLU A 288 2.82 41.73 9.81
N PHE A 289 3.08 40.99 10.90
CA PHE A 289 2.92 41.49 12.26
C PHE A 289 4.23 41.63 13.07
N LYS A 290 5.34 40.97 12.70
CA LYS A 290 6.69 41.12 13.31
C LYS A 290 7.80 40.58 12.40
N LYS A 291 9.00 41.17 12.48
CA LYS A 291 10.24 40.58 11.96
C LYS A 291 10.53 39.27 12.70
N ARG A 292 10.78 38.18 11.97
CA ARG A 292 11.12 36.86 12.52
C ARG A 292 12.47 36.43 11.98
N TRP A 293 13.25 35.75 12.81
CA TRP A 293 14.56 35.22 12.44
C TRP A 293 14.45 33.71 12.29
N THR A 294 15.02 33.17 11.23
CA THR A 294 15.21 31.72 11.06
C THR A 294 16.68 31.46 10.81
N GLN A 295 17.19 30.40 11.42
CA GLN A 295 18.50 29.86 11.07
C GLN A 295 18.31 28.56 10.32
N PHE A 296 19.08 28.35 9.27
CA PHE A 296 19.02 27.11 8.51
C PHE A 296 20.39 26.65 8.06
N ILE A 297 20.48 25.34 7.90
CA ILE A 297 21.62 24.68 7.32
C ILE A 297 21.36 24.56 5.82
N ASN A 298 22.36 24.88 5.00
CA ASN A 298 22.33 24.70 3.55
C ASN A 298 23.44 23.72 3.15
N VAL A 299 23.05 22.54 2.68
CA VAL A 299 23.97 21.46 2.32
C VAL A 299 23.92 21.21 0.82
N THR A 300 25.00 21.54 0.10
CA THR A 300 25.07 21.42 -1.36
C THR A 300 25.87 20.19 -1.79
N PHE A 301 25.28 19.34 -2.62
CA PHE A 301 25.92 18.16 -3.21
C PHE A 301 26.05 18.27 -4.74
N PRO A 302 27.18 17.84 -5.32
CA PRO A 302 27.32 17.68 -6.76
C PRO A 302 26.57 16.45 -7.26
N MET A 303 25.88 16.58 -8.40
CA MET A 303 25.20 15.49 -9.09
C MET A 303 26.06 15.00 -10.27
N GLN A 304 27.03 14.13 -9.96
CA GLN A 304 28.00 13.63 -10.96
C GLN A 304 27.36 12.64 -11.95
N THR A 305 26.36 11.89 -11.51
CA THR A 305 25.67 10.86 -12.31
C THR A 305 24.17 11.19 -12.43
N THR A 306 23.41 10.32 -13.09
CA THR A 306 21.94 10.44 -13.19
C THR A 306 21.22 10.16 -11.87
N ILE A 307 21.87 9.48 -10.92
CA ILE A 307 21.30 9.12 -9.62
C ILE A 307 22.19 9.70 -8.53
N SER A 308 21.63 10.57 -7.69
CA SER A 308 22.30 11.12 -6.52
C SER A 308 21.55 10.67 -5.26
N ARG A 309 22.29 10.17 -4.26
CA ARG A 309 21.70 9.72 -3.00
C ARG A 309 22.48 10.28 -1.81
N MET A 310 21.73 10.84 -0.86
CA MET A 310 22.30 11.48 0.33
C MET A 310 21.57 10.97 1.56
N ALA A 311 22.32 10.74 2.62
CA ALA A 311 21.80 10.38 3.93
C ALA A 311 22.09 11.49 4.94
N TYR A 312 21.08 11.84 5.72
CA TYR A 312 21.15 12.78 6.84
C TYR A 312 20.72 12.03 8.09
N VAL A 313 21.59 11.99 9.10
CA VAL A 313 21.29 11.31 10.36
C VAL A 313 21.15 12.37 11.43
N MET A 314 20.00 12.40 12.09
CA MET A 314 19.64 13.36 13.13
C MET A 314 19.36 12.60 14.42
N HIS A 315 19.98 13.01 15.52
CA HIS A 315 19.76 12.32 16.79
C HIS A 315 19.79 13.21 18.03
N GLY A 316 19.02 12.78 19.02
CA GLY A 316 18.94 13.40 20.34
C GLY A 316 20.13 13.05 21.25
N PRO A 317 20.17 13.65 22.45
CA PRO A 317 21.29 13.60 23.38
C PRO A 317 21.52 12.22 24.01
N TYR A 318 20.47 11.40 24.13
CA TYR A 318 20.53 10.11 24.84
C TYR A 318 20.83 8.92 23.92
N VAL A 319 21.24 9.19 22.68
CA VAL A 319 21.61 8.16 21.71
C VAL A 319 23.05 8.33 21.27
N LYS A 320 23.81 7.23 21.30
CA LYS A 320 25.17 7.18 20.78
C LYS A 320 25.17 6.55 19.39
N ILE A 321 25.50 7.36 18.39
CA ILE A 321 25.80 6.88 17.04
C ILE A 321 27.31 6.69 16.93
N SER A 322 27.76 5.52 16.48
CA SER A 322 29.19 5.20 16.33
C SER A 322 29.61 4.83 14.91
N GLY A 323 28.66 4.78 13.97
CA GLY A 323 28.96 4.52 12.57
C GLY A 323 27.74 4.70 11.69
N CYS A 324 27.97 5.19 10.46
CA CYS A 324 26.99 5.29 9.40
C CYS A 324 27.71 5.11 8.06
N ARG A 325 27.24 4.17 7.21
CA ARG A 325 27.79 3.98 5.87
C ARG A 325 26.77 3.37 4.92
N PHE A 326 26.88 3.73 3.64
CA PHE A 326 26.22 3.01 2.56
C PHE A 326 26.87 1.64 2.40
N ILE A 327 26.04 0.60 2.24
CA ILE A 327 26.45 -0.79 2.01
C ILE A 327 26.17 -1.19 0.56
N ASP A 328 25.06 -0.70 0.02
CA ASP A 328 24.61 -0.97 -1.34
C ASP A 328 23.95 0.28 -1.92
N ASP A 329 24.25 0.56 -3.19
CA ASP A 329 23.74 1.69 -3.98
C ASP A 329 23.25 1.19 -5.35
N SER A 330 22.39 0.18 -5.33
CA SER A 330 21.89 -0.47 -6.53
C SER A 330 20.81 0.34 -7.25
N LYS A 331 20.50 0.00 -8.51
CA LYS A 331 19.40 0.62 -9.27
C LYS A 331 18.05 0.58 -8.55
N ASN A 332 17.74 -0.52 -7.86
CA ASN A 332 16.41 -0.74 -7.30
C ASN A 332 16.25 -0.21 -5.87
N GLY A 333 17.35 0.09 -5.18
CA GLY A 333 17.29 0.62 -3.84
C GLY A 333 18.66 0.84 -3.21
N VAL A 334 18.64 1.22 -1.94
CA VAL A 334 19.82 1.56 -1.14
C VAL A 334 19.81 0.80 0.19
N ARG A 335 21.00 0.41 0.66
CA ARG A 335 21.20 -0.13 2.02
C ARG A 335 22.18 0.71 2.81
N LEU A 336 21.82 1.03 4.04
CA LEU A 336 22.66 1.76 4.98
C LEU A 336 22.86 0.94 6.26
N SER A 337 24.08 0.93 6.78
CA SER A 337 24.41 0.44 8.13
C SER A 337 24.52 1.65 9.05
N VAL A 338 23.73 1.66 10.12
CA VAL A 338 23.79 2.66 11.18
C VAL A 338 23.98 1.94 12.51
N ILE A 339 25.03 2.29 13.24
CA ILE A 339 25.35 1.69 14.55
C ILE A 339 24.81 2.61 15.65
N ILE A 340 23.76 2.17 16.31
CA ILE A 340 23.04 2.89 17.37
C ILE A 340 23.23 2.14 18.68
N ASN A 341 23.79 2.79 19.70
CA ASN A 341 24.04 2.19 21.01
C ASN A 341 24.73 0.81 20.90
N ASN A 342 25.77 0.72 20.06
CA ASN A 342 26.53 -0.50 19.72
C ASN A 342 25.74 -1.62 19.02
N THR A 343 24.51 -1.34 18.59
CA THR A 343 23.71 -2.26 17.77
C THR A 343 23.72 -1.79 16.32
N GLU A 344 24.22 -2.63 15.41
CA GLU A 344 24.13 -2.36 13.98
C GLU A 344 22.70 -2.61 13.49
N LYS A 345 22.11 -1.58 12.88
CA LYS A 345 20.86 -1.66 12.13
C LYS A 345 21.17 -1.53 10.65
N ILE A 346 20.66 -2.45 9.85
CA ILE A 346 20.72 -2.39 8.39
C ILE A 346 19.37 -1.93 7.88
N ILE A 347 19.35 -0.77 7.22
CA ILE A 347 18.16 -0.16 6.66
C ILE A 347 18.20 -0.41 5.15
N SER A 348 17.18 -1.05 4.60
CA SER A 348 17.04 -1.26 3.15
C SER A 348 15.82 -0.51 2.65
N ILE A 349 15.99 0.36 1.65
CA ILE A 349 14.93 1.21 1.08
C ILE A 349 14.88 0.96 -0.42
N ALA A 350 13.70 0.63 -0.95
CA ALA A 350 13.51 0.53 -2.39
C ALA A 350 13.26 1.93 -2.98
N THR A 351 14.13 2.35 -3.90
CA THR A 351 14.03 3.66 -4.58
C THR A 351 13.27 3.56 -5.90
N ASN A 352 13.33 2.39 -6.57
CA ASN A 352 12.41 2.06 -7.66
C ASN A 352 11.04 1.66 -7.09
N HIS A 353 10.40 2.63 -6.43
CA HIS A 353 9.23 2.43 -5.58
C HIS A 353 7.95 2.12 -6.36
N ARG A 354 7.89 2.48 -7.65
CA ARG A 354 6.73 2.24 -8.52
C ARG A 354 6.63 0.78 -8.98
N ASP A 355 7.77 0.10 -9.13
CA ASP A 355 7.82 -1.28 -9.61
C ASP A 355 7.77 -2.29 -8.44
N ILE A 356 6.63 -2.97 -8.27
CA ILE A 356 6.46 -3.98 -7.23
C ILE A 356 7.38 -5.20 -7.39
N GLY A 357 7.75 -5.57 -8.62
CA GLY A 357 8.70 -6.63 -8.89
C GLY A 357 10.11 -6.25 -8.43
N ALA A 358 10.54 -5.03 -8.74
CA ALA A 358 11.81 -4.49 -8.27
C ALA A 358 11.88 -4.41 -6.74
N ARG A 359 10.80 -3.93 -6.09
CA ARG A 359 10.67 -3.89 -4.63
C ARG A 359 10.78 -5.28 -4.00
N SER A 360 10.03 -6.25 -4.54
CA SER A 360 10.04 -7.63 -4.05
C SER A 360 11.41 -8.29 -4.18
N ASN A 361 12.08 -8.11 -5.31
CA ASN A 361 13.40 -8.68 -5.54
C ASN A 361 14.47 -8.03 -4.66
N TYR A 362 14.32 -6.74 -4.34
CA TYR A 362 15.29 -6.01 -3.53
C TYR A 362 15.11 -6.22 -2.02
N LEU A 363 13.88 -6.20 -1.53
CA LEU A 363 13.57 -6.24 -0.10
C LEU A 363 13.16 -7.64 0.39
N GLY A 364 12.78 -8.54 -0.51
CA GLY A 364 12.14 -9.83 -0.21
C GLY A 364 10.61 -9.75 -0.05
N PHE A 365 9.99 -8.58 -0.29
CA PHE A 365 8.53 -8.42 -0.25
C PHE A 365 8.09 -7.17 -1.01
N GLY A 366 6.80 -7.08 -1.37
CA GLY A 366 6.24 -5.98 -2.17
C GLY A 366 6.09 -4.63 -1.44
N GLY A 367 6.82 -4.38 -0.34
CA GLY A 367 6.80 -3.11 0.39
C GLY A 367 7.95 -2.17 0.03
N TYR A 368 8.20 -1.16 0.87
CA TYR A 368 9.06 -0.02 0.51
C TYR A 368 10.37 0.06 1.30
N ALA A 369 10.37 -0.45 2.54
CA ALA A 369 11.58 -0.49 3.35
C ALA A 369 11.53 -1.61 4.40
N LYS A 370 12.70 -2.03 4.84
CA LYS A 370 12.89 -2.91 6.01
C LYS A 370 14.07 -2.48 6.86
N ILE A 371 13.99 -2.80 8.14
CA ILE A 371 15.10 -2.68 9.09
C ILE A 371 15.46 -4.08 9.58
N GLU A 372 16.74 -4.40 9.55
CA GLU A 372 17.29 -5.68 9.99
C GLU A 372 18.31 -5.41 11.10
N ASP A 373 18.16 -6.09 12.22
CA ASP A 373 19.18 -6.16 13.27
C ASP A 373 19.44 -7.64 13.62
N ARG A 374 20.30 -7.91 14.62
CA ARG A 374 20.64 -9.29 15.02
C ARG A 374 19.48 -10.08 15.62
N HIS A 375 18.39 -9.42 16.00
CA HIS A 375 17.26 -9.99 16.74
C HIS A 375 15.96 -10.01 15.94
N GLN A 376 15.77 -9.09 15.01
CA GLN A 376 14.51 -8.93 14.29
C GLN A 376 14.66 -8.28 12.91
N ILE A 377 13.67 -8.55 12.07
CA ILE A 377 13.43 -7.88 10.79
C ILE A 377 12.09 -7.17 10.88
N ILE A 378 12.10 -5.84 10.82
CA ILE A 378 10.90 -5.02 10.72
C ILE A 378 10.63 -4.77 9.23
N ARG A 379 9.52 -5.28 8.72
CA ARG A 379 9.00 -4.99 7.39
C ARG A 379 7.89 -3.96 7.53
N PHE A 380 8.17 -2.71 7.15
CA PHE A 380 7.19 -1.64 7.30
C PHE A 380 5.90 -1.97 6.52
N GLY A 381 4.77 -1.91 7.22
CA GLY A 381 3.44 -2.25 6.76
C GLY A 381 3.04 -3.73 6.86
N LEU A 382 3.95 -4.65 7.23
CA LEU A 382 3.65 -6.06 7.50
C LEU A 382 4.06 -6.53 8.90
N GLY A 383 4.70 -5.67 9.70
CA GLY A 383 5.11 -5.95 11.07
C GLY A 383 6.54 -6.47 11.20
N ALA A 384 6.86 -7.02 12.38
CA ALA A 384 8.21 -7.49 12.70
C ALA A 384 8.26 -9.03 12.85
N GLN A 385 9.36 -9.61 12.37
CA GLN A 385 9.68 -11.02 12.52
C GLN A 385 10.93 -11.15 13.40
N LEU A 386 10.86 -11.94 14.46
CA LEU A 386 12.03 -12.25 15.28
C LEU A 386 12.95 -13.22 14.52
N ILE A 387 14.23 -12.90 14.47
CA ILE A 387 15.28 -13.80 13.98
C ILE A 387 15.59 -14.75 15.14
N PRO A 388 15.34 -16.06 15.01
CA PRO A 388 15.72 -17.01 16.04
C PRO A 388 17.22 -16.89 16.30
N LYS A 389 17.64 -16.79 17.56
CA LYS A 389 19.05 -16.95 17.90
C LYS A 389 19.49 -18.30 17.33
N GLN A 390 20.30 -18.30 16.28
CA GLN A 390 21.13 -19.45 15.99
C GLN A 390 21.98 -19.62 17.25
N THR A 391 21.61 -20.57 18.11
CA THR A 391 22.57 -21.21 18.98
C THR A 391 23.57 -21.85 18.03
N THR A 392 24.59 -21.08 17.67
CA THR A 392 25.87 -21.64 17.26
C THR A 392 26.31 -22.48 18.43
N VAL A 393 25.95 -23.77 18.41
CA VAL A 393 26.75 -24.76 19.11
C VAL A 393 28.13 -24.57 18.52
N ASP A 394 29.03 -24.05 19.35
CA ASP A 394 30.36 -23.61 18.99
C ASP A 394 31.01 -24.55 17.96
N SER A 395 31.09 -24.07 16.72
CA SER A 395 32.00 -24.57 15.71
C SER A 395 33.48 -24.35 16.09
N GLN A 396 33.75 -23.86 17.31
CA GLN A 396 35.09 -23.78 17.90
C GLN A 396 35.68 -25.14 18.30
N LEU A 397 34.90 -26.23 18.32
CA LEU A 397 35.44 -27.58 18.54
C LEU A 397 36.11 -28.19 17.30
N PHE A 398 35.84 -27.70 16.10
CA PHE A 398 36.45 -28.23 14.86
C PHE A 398 37.83 -27.64 14.55
N ASP A 399 38.12 -26.43 15.04
CA ASP A 399 39.42 -25.78 14.82
C ASP A 399 40.54 -26.39 15.67
N PHE A 400 40.22 -27.02 16.81
CA PHE A 400 41.24 -27.67 17.64
C PHE A 400 41.83 -28.92 16.97
N GLY A 401 40.99 -29.79 16.38
CA GLY A 401 41.44 -31.01 15.71
C GLY A 401 42.23 -30.74 14.42
N PHE A 402 41.81 -29.75 13.63
CA PHE A 402 42.55 -29.35 12.42
C PHE A 402 43.90 -28.72 12.76
N THR A 403 43.94 -27.84 13.76
CA THR A 403 45.19 -27.19 14.20
C THR A 403 46.16 -28.20 14.80
N VAL A 404 45.69 -29.16 15.60
CA VAL A 404 46.52 -30.26 16.14
C VAL A 404 47.06 -31.16 15.02
N ASN A 405 46.25 -31.49 14.01
CA ASN A 405 46.70 -32.32 12.88
C ASN A 405 47.71 -31.60 11.97
N VAL A 406 47.56 -30.29 11.75
CA VAL A 406 48.53 -29.49 11.00
C VAL A 406 49.86 -29.37 11.78
N ILE A 407 49.80 -29.12 13.09
CA ILE A 407 50.99 -29.09 13.96
C ILE A 407 51.69 -30.45 13.98
N ALA A 408 50.94 -31.55 14.10
CA ALA A 408 51.48 -32.91 14.06
C ALA A 408 52.14 -33.22 12.70
N GLY A 409 51.53 -32.79 11.58
CA GLY A 409 52.09 -32.92 10.25
C GLY A 409 53.40 -32.13 10.06
N VAL A 410 53.46 -30.90 10.59
CA VAL A 410 54.68 -30.08 10.56
C VAL A 410 55.79 -30.67 11.43
N ILE A 411 55.47 -31.17 12.63
CA ILE A 411 56.42 -31.86 13.51
C ILE A 411 56.93 -33.14 12.85
N LEU A 412 56.07 -33.90 12.17
CA LEU A 412 56.46 -35.11 11.43
C LEU A 412 57.40 -34.77 10.25
N CYS A 413 57.08 -33.73 9.48
CA CYS A 413 57.92 -33.25 8.38
C CYS A 413 59.28 -32.71 8.87
N ALA A 414 59.30 -31.99 9.99
CA ALA A 414 60.52 -31.50 10.62
C ALA A 414 61.36 -32.65 11.20
N ALA A 415 60.73 -33.67 11.82
CA ALA A 415 61.39 -34.87 12.32
C ALA A 415 61.99 -35.71 11.18
N ILE A 416 61.27 -35.85 10.06
CA ILE A 416 61.77 -36.53 8.85
C ILE A 416 62.93 -35.72 8.24
N GLY A 417 62.81 -34.39 8.14
CA GLY A 417 63.88 -33.51 7.69
C GLY A 417 65.14 -33.63 8.54
N PHE A 418 64.98 -33.61 9.88
CA PHE A 418 66.07 -33.77 10.83
C PHE A 418 66.73 -35.17 10.76
N LEU A 419 65.92 -36.22 10.59
CA LEU A 419 66.39 -37.59 10.39
C LEU A 419 67.12 -37.78 9.05
N THR A 420 66.75 -37.05 8.00
CA THR A 420 67.48 -37.07 6.70
C THR A 420 68.81 -36.31 6.77
N LEU A 421 68.89 -35.25 7.59
CA LEU A 421 70.12 -34.48 7.82
C LEU A 421 71.12 -35.18 8.76
N GLN A 422 70.64 -35.90 9.79
CA GLN A 422 71.50 -36.64 10.72
C GLN A 422 72.06 -37.97 10.15
N ARG A 423 71.60 -38.42 8.98
CA ARG A 423 72.03 -39.70 8.37
C ARG A 423 73.28 -39.59 7.48
N LYS A 424 74.17 -38.63 7.75
CA LYS A 424 75.59 -38.71 7.36
C LYS A 424 76.49 -39.38 8.40
N PHE A 425 75.96 -39.77 9.57
CA PHE A 425 76.73 -40.52 10.57
C PHE A 425 76.02 -41.81 11.02
N TYR A 426 76.58 -42.91 10.50
CA TYR A 426 76.67 -44.25 11.05
C TYR A 426 75.44 -45.10 11.43
N VAL A 427 75.50 -46.29 10.88
CA VAL A 427 74.66 -47.48 10.98
C VAL A 427 74.63 -48.04 12.41
N CYS A 428 73.50 -47.93 13.12
CA CYS A 428 72.99 -48.99 14.02
C CYS A 428 71.57 -48.75 14.58
N PHE A 429 70.65 -48.13 13.84
CA PHE A 429 69.31 -47.78 14.37
C PHE A 429 68.13 -48.31 13.56
N SER A 430 68.28 -49.49 12.94
CA SER A 430 67.17 -50.10 12.18
C SER A 430 66.12 -50.80 13.05
N LYS A 431 66.49 -51.23 14.27
CA LYS A 431 65.58 -51.91 15.19
C LYS A 431 64.70 -50.93 15.97
N LEU A 432 65.24 -49.81 16.43
CA LEU A 432 64.48 -48.85 17.25
C LEU A 432 63.51 -48.02 16.42
N MET A 433 63.86 -47.68 15.17
CA MET A 433 62.91 -47.09 14.21
C MET A 433 61.77 -48.05 13.86
N ARG A 434 62.01 -49.37 13.80
CA ARG A 434 60.94 -50.34 13.56
C ARG A 434 59.96 -50.40 14.74
N TYR A 435 60.43 -50.33 15.98
CA TYR A 435 59.56 -50.29 17.16
C TYR A 435 58.79 -48.96 17.29
N ALA A 436 59.42 -47.83 16.98
CA ALA A 436 58.74 -46.53 16.95
C ALA A 436 57.64 -46.48 15.88
N LEU A 437 57.93 -47.01 14.69
CA LEU A 437 56.96 -47.04 13.59
C LEU A 437 55.82 -48.04 13.87
N LEU A 438 56.11 -49.18 14.50
CA LEU A 438 55.08 -50.11 14.99
C LEU A 438 54.21 -49.48 16.08
N SER A 439 54.79 -48.70 16.99
CA SER A 439 54.04 -48.02 18.05
C SER A 439 53.11 -46.95 17.49
N VAL A 440 53.57 -46.19 16.49
CA VAL A 440 52.73 -45.21 15.75
C VAL A 440 51.63 -45.93 14.97
N LEU A 441 51.92 -47.07 14.33
CA LEU A 441 50.93 -47.87 13.61
C LEU A 441 49.88 -48.45 14.56
N ILE A 442 50.28 -48.91 15.74
CA ILE A 442 49.37 -49.42 16.78
C ILE A 442 48.50 -48.29 17.34
N LEU A 443 49.06 -47.11 17.60
CA LEU A 443 48.30 -45.93 18.00
C LEU A 443 47.31 -45.48 16.92
N TRP A 444 47.71 -45.54 15.65
CA TRP A 444 46.83 -45.27 14.51
C TRP A 444 45.70 -46.30 14.40
N ILE A 445 45.98 -47.58 14.63
CA ILE A 445 44.96 -48.64 14.65
C ILE A 445 44.02 -48.45 15.85
N PHE A 446 44.53 -48.01 17.01
CA PHE A 446 43.72 -47.71 18.18
C PHE A 446 42.80 -46.50 17.96
N GLU A 447 43.31 -45.43 17.35
CA GLU A 447 42.50 -44.27 16.91
C GLU A 447 41.47 -44.68 15.85
N LEU A 448 41.85 -45.50 14.87
CA LEU A 448 40.92 -45.98 13.83
C LEU A 448 39.82 -46.87 14.42
N LEU A 449 40.14 -47.71 15.41
CA LEU A 449 39.16 -48.53 16.14
C LEU A 449 38.31 -47.71 17.10
N PHE A 450 38.85 -46.64 17.70
CA PHE A 450 38.09 -45.73 18.55
C PHE A 450 37.11 -44.88 17.72
N VAL A 451 37.55 -44.42 16.54
CA VAL A 451 36.70 -43.75 15.55
C VAL A 451 35.69 -44.73 14.94
N SER A 452 36.05 -46.00 14.67
CA SER A 452 35.10 -46.99 14.13
C SER A 452 34.09 -47.49 15.17
N ASN A 453 34.44 -47.55 16.45
CA ASN A 453 33.50 -47.85 17.54
C ASN A 453 32.68 -46.62 17.98
N SER A 454 33.03 -45.43 17.50
CA SER A 454 32.25 -44.20 17.69
C SER A 454 31.46 -43.79 16.43
N CYS A 455 31.45 -44.65 15.41
CA CYS A 455 30.75 -44.43 14.14
C CYS A 455 29.60 -45.42 13.99
N ASP A 456 28.54 -45.24 14.78
CA ASP A 456 27.23 -45.75 14.41
C ASP A 456 26.66 -44.81 13.33
N GLN A 457 26.86 -45.24 12.07
CA GLN A 457 26.39 -44.65 10.80
C GLN A 457 27.36 -43.69 10.09
N LEU A 458 28.04 -44.20 9.06
CA LEU A 458 27.70 -43.89 7.65
C LEU A 458 28.49 -44.78 6.67
N LEU A 459 27.82 -45.19 5.58
CA LEU A 459 28.38 -45.65 4.30
C LEU A 459 28.68 -47.14 4.13
N CYS A 460 27.63 -47.96 4.04
CA CYS A 460 27.51 -48.99 3.01
C CYS A 460 26.07 -49.49 2.88
N GLY A 461 25.33 -48.97 1.89
CA GLY A 461 24.13 -49.59 1.36
C GLY A 461 22.78 -49.01 1.81
N VAL A 462 21.92 -48.84 0.80
CA VAL A 462 20.44 -48.75 0.83
C VAL A 462 19.79 -47.35 0.78
N LYS A 463 19.02 -47.18 -0.31
CA LYS A 463 17.84 -46.33 -0.56
C LYS A 463 17.46 -45.31 0.52
N TRP A 464 17.57 -44.03 0.16
CA TRP A 464 16.99 -42.93 0.92
C TRP A 464 15.45 -42.98 0.85
N LYS A 465 14.84 -43.53 1.91
CA LYS A 465 13.46 -43.28 2.32
C LYS A 465 13.50 -42.74 3.75
N GLY A 466 13.14 -41.46 3.88
CA GLY A 466 12.57 -40.78 5.05
C GLY A 466 13.12 -41.14 6.43
N VAL A 467 14.07 -40.33 6.92
CA VAL A 467 14.19 -40.09 8.36
C VAL A 467 13.08 -39.13 8.75
N ALA A 468 12.35 -39.53 9.80
CA ALA A 468 11.19 -38.89 10.37
C ALA A 468 11.34 -37.36 10.43
N THR A 469 10.36 -36.71 9.80
CA THR A 469 10.06 -35.29 9.90
C THR A 469 9.97 -34.88 11.36
N ASN A 470 11.02 -34.26 11.88
CA ASN A 470 10.89 -33.45 13.07
C ASN A 470 10.09 -32.19 12.64
N PRO A 471 8.84 -32.00 13.10
CA PRO A 471 7.96 -30.94 12.60
C PRO A 471 8.50 -29.53 12.86
N GLU A 472 9.45 -29.38 13.78
CA GLU A 472 10.14 -28.12 14.05
C GLU A 472 11.24 -27.79 13.05
N VAL A 473 11.97 -28.80 12.53
CA VAL A 473 13.03 -28.59 11.54
C VAL A 473 12.44 -28.35 10.14
N SER A 474 11.31 -28.98 9.81
CA SER A 474 10.56 -28.65 8.59
C SER A 474 9.89 -27.27 8.68
N LYS A 475 9.46 -26.84 9.87
CA LYS A 475 9.09 -25.44 10.15
C LYS A 475 10.28 -24.49 9.99
N GLN A 476 11.47 -24.87 10.46
CA GLN A 476 12.69 -24.05 10.36
C GLN A 476 13.20 -23.92 8.91
N MET A 477 13.14 -24.97 8.09
CA MET A 477 13.44 -24.86 6.66
C MET A 477 12.38 -24.05 5.90
N ARG A 478 11.09 -24.17 6.26
CA ARG A 478 10.05 -23.25 5.75
C ARG A 478 10.25 -21.80 6.20
N LEU A 479 10.78 -21.58 7.41
CA LEU A 479 11.12 -20.25 7.95
C LEU A 479 12.34 -19.61 7.26
N TYR A 480 13.26 -20.41 6.74
CA TYR A 480 14.40 -19.90 5.97
C TYR A 480 14.00 -19.56 4.52
N ASP A 481 13.11 -20.35 3.90
CA ASP A 481 12.46 -20.02 2.61
C ASP A 481 11.41 -18.87 2.72
N GLN A 482 11.02 -18.47 3.94
CA GLN A 482 10.09 -17.35 4.22
C GLN A 482 10.71 -15.95 4.10
N HIS A 483 11.94 -15.80 3.62
CA HIS A 483 12.51 -14.47 3.39
C HIS A 483 11.89 -13.74 2.19
N HIS A 484 11.17 -14.47 1.32
CA HIS A 484 10.51 -13.92 0.14
C HIS A 484 8.99 -14.15 0.20
N PHE A 485 8.22 -13.06 0.28
CA PHE A 485 6.77 -13.11 0.12
C PHE A 485 6.45 -13.14 -1.38
N PRO A 486 5.79 -14.19 -1.90
CA PRO A 486 5.42 -14.22 -3.30
C PRO A 486 4.43 -13.10 -3.59
N LEU A 487 4.60 -12.43 -4.73
CA LEU A 487 3.67 -11.38 -5.13
C LEU A 487 2.28 -11.97 -5.40
N PRO A 488 1.21 -11.33 -4.88
CA PRO A 488 -0.13 -11.91 -4.92
C PRO A 488 -0.73 -11.86 -6.32
N THR A 489 -1.60 -12.81 -6.62
CA THR A 489 -2.60 -12.73 -7.70
C THR A 489 -3.96 -12.72 -7.03
N VAL A 490 -4.68 -11.60 -7.13
CA VAL A 490 -5.89 -11.39 -6.32
C VAL A 490 -7.12 -11.78 -7.12
N VAL A 491 -8.01 -12.56 -6.51
CA VAL A 491 -9.33 -12.88 -7.08
C VAL A 491 -10.40 -12.45 -6.09
N ILE A 492 -11.25 -11.51 -6.49
CA ILE A 492 -12.37 -11.03 -5.68
C ILE A 492 -13.62 -11.74 -6.19
N THR A 493 -14.33 -12.41 -5.30
CA THR A 493 -15.60 -13.09 -5.59
C THR A 493 -16.67 -12.69 -4.59
N THR A 494 -17.92 -12.70 -5.03
CA THR A 494 -19.07 -12.36 -4.19
C THR A 494 -20.36 -12.85 -4.84
N LEU A 495 -21.45 -12.89 -4.08
CA LEU A 495 -22.78 -12.80 -4.68
C LEU A 495 -22.93 -11.46 -5.43
N PRO A 496 -23.59 -11.43 -6.60
CA PRO A 496 -23.87 -10.20 -7.32
C PRO A 496 -24.63 -9.20 -6.44
N GLY A 497 -24.24 -7.93 -6.48
CA GLY A 497 -24.87 -6.87 -5.69
C GLY A 497 -24.43 -6.80 -4.22
N SER A 498 -23.48 -7.61 -3.75
CA SER A 498 -22.96 -7.46 -2.37
C SER A 498 -21.95 -6.32 -2.20
N GLY A 499 -21.65 -5.53 -3.25
CA GLY A 499 -20.83 -4.33 -3.15
C GLY A 499 -19.32 -4.55 -3.20
N SER A 500 -18.84 -5.66 -3.78
CA SER A 500 -17.38 -5.91 -3.90
C SER A 500 -16.65 -4.87 -4.75
N GLU A 501 -17.38 -4.12 -5.58
CA GLU A 501 -16.86 -3.03 -6.39
C GLU A 501 -16.22 -1.91 -5.57
N ILE A 502 -16.60 -1.75 -4.30
CA ILE A 502 -15.98 -0.76 -3.41
C ILE A 502 -14.49 -1.05 -3.19
N LEU A 503 -14.08 -2.32 -3.26
CA LEU A 503 -12.67 -2.72 -3.13
C LEU A 503 -11.82 -2.25 -4.30
N LYS A 504 -12.42 -1.76 -5.40
CA LYS A 504 -11.70 -1.12 -6.52
C LYS A 504 -10.75 -0.03 -6.00
N HIS A 505 -11.17 0.76 -5.00
CA HIS A 505 -10.39 1.89 -4.48
C HIS A 505 -9.06 1.48 -3.84
N LEU A 506 -8.91 0.21 -3.44
CA LEU A 506 -7.64 -0.31 -2.91
C LEU A 506 -6.61 -0.62 -4.02
N PHE A 507 -7.07 -0.83 -5.25
CA PHE A 507 -6.25 -1.37 -6.34
C PHE A 507 -6.20 -0.48 -7.59
N TYR A 508 -7.14 0.46 -7.73
CA TYR A 508 -7.21 1.34 -8.90
C TYR A 508 -6.19 2.46 -8.82
N ASN A 509 -5.61 2.84 -9.96
CA ASN A 509 -4.52 3.81 -10.06
C ASN A 509 -3.33 3.51 -9.12
N ASN A 510 -3.02 2.24 -8.93
CA ASN A 510 -1.93 1.77 -8.06
C ASN A 510 -0.80 1.18 -8.93
N SER A 511 0.45 1.59 -8.72
CA SER A 511 1.57 1.08 -9.55
C SER A 511 1.86 -0.42 -9.33
N GLY A 512 1.42 -0.98 -8.20
CA GLY A 512 1.61 -2.39 -7.85
C GLY A 512 0.49 -3.32 -8.34
N PHE A 513 -0.67 -2.79 -8.77
CA PHE A 513 -1.84 -3.61 -9.08
C PHE A 513 -2.58 -3.14 -10.34
N VAL A 514 -3.06 -4.09 -11.13
CA VAL A 514 -3.98 -3.85 -12.24
C VAL A 514 -5.36 -4.43 -11.92
N TYR A 515 -6.36 -3.57 -11.80
CA TYR A 515 -7.73 -3.95 -11.47
C TYR A 515 -8.54 -4.30 -12.73
N LEU A 516 -8.81 -5.58 -12.92
CA LEU A 516 -9.59 -6.13 -14.02
C LEU A 516 -11.00 -6.49 -13.55
N ARG A 517 -11.99 -5.87 -14.19
CA ARG A 517 -13.40 -6.15 -13.98
C ARG A 517 -13.84 -7.20 -15.01
N VAL A 518 -14.42 -8.31 -14.55
CA VAL A 518 -14.92 -9.35 -15.46
C VAL A 518 -16.36 -9.74 -15.07
N PRO A 519 -17.30 -9.82 -16.02
CA PRO A 519 -17.13 -9.54 -17.45
C PRO A 519 -17.28 -8.04 -17.82
N THR A 520 -16.68 -7.64 -18.95
CA THR A 520 -17.01 -6.44 -19.73
C THR A 520 -17.26 -6.82 -21.19
N GLU A 521 -17.65 -5.87 -22.04
CA GLU A 521 -17.87 -6.16 -23.48
C GLU A 521 -16.62 -6.72 -24.19
N HIS A 522 -15.44 -6.22 -23.83
CA HIS A 522 -14.17 -6.61 -24.46
C HIS A 522 -13.33 -7.58 -23.62
N LEU A 523 -13.56 -7.62 -22.31
CA LEU A 523 -12.90 -8.54 -21.38
C LEU A 523 -13.95 -9.48 -20.79
N ASP A 524 -14.29 -10.50 -21.58
CA ASP A 524 -15.24 -11.54 -21.20
C ASP A 524 -14.56 -12.89 -20.99
N ILE A 525 -15.26 -13.78 -20.31
CA ILE A 525 -14.87 -15.18 -20.13
C ILE A 525 -15.04 -15.87 -21.49
N PRO A 526 -14.07 -16.69 -21.94
CA PRO A 526 -14.17 -17.38 -23.22
C PRO A 526 -15.45 -18.20 -23.32
N GLU A 527 -16.10 -18.18 -24.48
CA GLU A 527 -17.19 -19.11 -24.78
C GLU A 527 -16.65 -20.54 -24.70
N THR A 528 -17.23 -21.35 -23.81
CA THR A 528 -16.87 -22.76 -23.64
C THR A 528 -18.14 -23.62 -23.71
N GLU A 529 -17.98 -24.94 -23.73
CA GLU A 529 -19.11 -25.88 -23.60
C GLU A 529 -19.90 -25.69 -22.29
N PHE A 530 -19.35 -24.95 -21.33
CA PHE A 530 -19.97 -24.56 -20.08
C PHE A 530 -20.47 -23.11 -20.15
N GLU A 531 -21.78 -22.91 -20.09
CA GLU A 531 -22.38 -21.58 -19.94
C GLU A 531 -22.36 -21.18 -18.46
N PHE A 532 -21.71 -20.06 -18.15
CA PHE A 532 -21.74 -19.50 -16.81
C PHE A 532 -23.05 -18.74 -16.60
N ASP A 533 -23.81 -19.13 -15.57
CA ASP A 533 -24.91 -18.30 -15.12
C ASP A 533 -24.35 -16.97 -14.59
N SER A 534 -24.94 -15.85 -15.02
CA SER A 534 -24.49 -14.50 -14.67
C SER A 534 -24.85 -14.11 -13.24
N LEU A 535 -25.76 -14.86 -12.60
CA LEU A 535 -26.18 -14.66 -11.22
C LEU A 535 -25.44 -15.63 -10.28
N VAL A 536 -25.70 -16.94 -10.39
CA VAL A 536 -25.16 -17.99 -9.50
C VAL A 536 -25.19 -19.36 -10.17
N ASP A 537 -24.25 -20.21 -9.80
CA ASP A 537 -24.14 -21.59 -10.26
C ASP A 537 -23.76 -22.50 -9.08
N ALA A 538 -24.38 -23.68 -9.01
CA ALA A 538 -24.16 -24.69 -7.96
C ALA A 538 -23.06 -25.71 -8.33
N CYS A 539 -22.40 -25.56 -9.48
CA CYS A 539 -21.32 -26.44 -9.92
C CYS A 539 -19.96 -26.12 -9.28
N GLU A 540 -19.39 -27.15 -8.65
CA GLU A 540 -18.09 -27.11 -8.00
C GLU A 540 -16.99 -27.61 -8.94
N TRP A 541 -15.87 -26.90 -8.98
CA TRP A 541 -14.68 -27.34 -9.71
C TRP A 541 -13.55 -27.63 -8.72
N SER A 542 -13.06 -28.87 -8.76
CA SER A 542 -12.03 -29.35 -7.84
C SER A 542 -10.62 -29.15 -8.38
N ARG A 543 -9.62 -29.27 -7.50
CA ARG A 543 -8.20 -29.31 -7.91
C ARG A 543 -7.91 -30.48 -8.85
N ALA A 544 -8.56 -31.63 -8.64
CA ALA A 544 -8.42 -32.80 -9.50
C ALA A 544 -8.98 -32.56 -10.92
N ASP A 545 -9.97 -31.67 -11.08
CA ASP A 545 -10.45 -31.29 -12.40
C ASP A 545 -9.42 -30.45 -13.16
N ALA A 546 -8.73 -29.54 -12.46
CA ALA A 546 -7.63 -28.78 -13.04
C ALA A 546 -6.47 -29.70 -13.47
N GLN A 547 -6.02 -30.60 -12.59
CA GLN A 547 -4.92 -31.54 -12.84
C GLN A 547 -5.21 -32.52 -13.99
N ARG A 548 -6.47 -32.93 -14.15
CA ARG A 548 -6.91 -33.78 -15.28
C ARG A 548 -7.07 -33.00 -16.59
N GLY A 549 -6.82 -31.70 -16.58
CA GLY A 549 -6.95 -30.83 -17.75
C GLY A 549 -8.40 -30.63 -18.20
N LYS A 550 -9.38 -30.65 -17.28
CA LYS A 550 -10.75 -30.21 -17.61
C LYS A 550 -10.78 -28.68 -17.70
N TYR A 551 -11.63 -28.15 -18.59
CA TYR A 551 -11.78 -26.71 -18.83
C TYR A 551 -10.50 -26.01 -19.31
N LYS A 552 -9.75 -26.63 -20.24
CA LYS A 552 -8.45 -26.11 -20.73
C LYS A 552 -8.51 -24.67 -21.26
N ILE A 553 -9.60 -24.26 -21.89
CA ILE A 553 -9.77 -22.89 -22.40
C ILE A 553 -9.77 -21.89 -21.23
N ILE A 554 -10.50 -22.19 -20.14
CA ILE A 554 -10.53 -21.35 -18.94
C ILE A 554 -9.17 -21.37 -18.23
N GLN A 555 -8.50 -22.54 -18.15
CA GLN A 555 -7.15 -22.61 -17.61
C GLN A 555 -6.18 -21.72 -18.39
N GLY A 556 -6.18 -21.82 -19.73
CA GLY A 556 -5.33 -21.02 -20.61
C GLY A 556 -5.65 -19.53 -20.51
N TRP A 557 -6.91 -19.16 -20.38
CA TRP A 557 -7.35 -17.77 -20.17
C TRP A 557 -6.85 -17.22 -18.84
N LEU A 558 -7.02 -17.96 -17.73
CA LEU A 558 -6.48 -17.57 -16.41
C LEU A 558 -4.95 -17.49 -16.43
N HIS A 559 -4.27 -18.46 -17.04
CA HIS A 559 -2.81 -18.42 -17.18
C HIS A 559 -2.35 -17.22 -17.99
N SER A 560 -3.00 -16.93 -19.13
CA SER A 560 -2.67 -15.77 -19.96
C SER A 560 -2.84 -14.46 -19.19
N LEU A 561 -3.95 -14.31 -18.45
CA LEU A 561 -4.19 -13.14 -17.63
C LEU A 561 -3.15 -12.95 -16.54
N VAL A 562 -2.76 -14.03 -15.85
CA VAL A 562 -1.91 -13.96 -14.65
C VAL A 562 -0.41 -13.91 -14.98
N HIS A 563 0.04 -14.61 -16.02
CA HIS A 563 1.46 -14.68 -16.37
C HIS A 563 1.89 -13.65 -17.41
N ASP A 564 1.01 -13.25 -18.34
CA ASP A 564 1.31 -12.26 -19.37
C ASP A 564 0.10 -11.36 -19.65
N THR A 565 -0.26 -10.57 -18.63
CA THR A 565 -1.39 -9.64 -18.69
C THR A 565 -1.24 -8.63 -19.83
N HIS A 566 0.01 -8.21 -20.11
CA HIS A 566 0.31 -7.28 -21.19
C HIS A 566 -0.10 -7.86 -22.55
N LEU A 567 0.40 -9.06 -22.88
CA LEU A 567 0.04 -9.73 -24.12
C LEU A 567 -1.45 -10.05 -24.19
N HIS A 568 -2.04 -10.48 -23.07
CA HIS A 568 -3.48 -10.74 -22.98
C HIS A 568 -4.29 -9.51 -23.39
N LEU A 569 -4.01 -8.35 -22.78
CA LEU A 569 -4.73 -7.12 -23.05
C LEU A 569 -4.46 -6.59 -24.46
N GLN A 570 -3.27 -6.79 -25.01
CA GLN A 570 -2.94 -6.40 -26.39
C GLN A 570 -3.74 -7.19 -27.43
N ASN A 571 -4.02 -8.47 -27.16
CA ASN A 571 -4.75 -9.34 -28.08
C ASN A 571 -6.27 -9.08 -28.13
N ILE A 572 -6.80 -8.24 -27.24
CA ILE A 572 -8.22 -7.88 -27.24
C ILE A 572 -8.53 -6.96 -28.44
N PRO A 573 -9.42 -7.32 -29.38
CA PRO A 573 -9.77 -6.46 -30.49
C PRO A 573 -10.61 -5.27 -30.00
N LEU A 574 -10.14 -4.04 -30.24
CA LEU A 574 -10.85 -2.79 -29.89
C LEU A 574 -11.71 -2.22 -31.03
N HIS A 575 -11.69 -2.86 -32.19
CA HIS A 575 -12.52 -2.50 -33.34
C HIS A 575 -13.43 -3.68 -33.67
N GLU A 576 -14.74 -3.46 -33.67
CA GLU A 576 -15.63 -4.35 -34.41
C GLU A 576 -15.41 -4.11 -35.92
N PRO A 577 -15.13 -5.14 -36.73
CA PRO A 577 -15.54 -5.08 -38.13
C PRO A 577 -17.06 -5.05 -38.13
N VAL A 578 -17.64 -4.07 -38.82
CA VAL A 578 -19.08 -3.92 -39.05
C VAL A 578 -19.70 -5.29 -39.34
N ARG A 579 -20.39 -5.90 -38.37
CA ARG A 579 -21.09 -7.17 -38.59
C ARG A 579 -22.23 -6.93 -39.58
N VAL A 580 -21.98 -7.37 -40.81
CA VAL A 580 -22.89 -7.55 -41.93
C VAL A 580 -24.17 -8.24 -41.45
N LYS A 581 -25.31 -7.53 -41.50
CA LYS A 581 -26.64 -8.17 -41.51
C LYS A 581 -27.12 -8.31 -42.94
N VAL A 582 -26.76 -9.43 -43.56
CA VAL A 582 -27.54 -10.00 -44.66
C VAL A 582 -28.71 -10.76 -44.04
N SER A 583 -29.91 -10.21 -44.16
CA SER A 583 -31.10 -10.99 -44.56
C SER A 583 -32.20 -9.99 -44.97
N SER A 584 -32.20 -9.63 -46.25
CA SER A 584 -33.36 -9.05 -46.90
C SER A 584 -34.47 -10.09 -46.97
N ARG A 585 -35.53 -9.90 -46.17
CA ARG A 585 -36.85 -10.45 -46.50
C ARG A 585 -37.84 -9.30 -46.62
N SER A 586 -38.31 -9.16 -47.85
CA SER A 586 -39.38 -8.27 -48.29
C SER A 586 -40.66 -8.55 -47.53
N SER A 587 -41.27 -7.52 -46.96
CA SER A 587 -42.71 -7.47 -46.76
C SER A 587 -43.20 -6.02 -46.86
N SER A 588 -44.37 -5.90 -47.48
CA SER A 588 -44.95 -4.73 -48.10
C SER A 588 -45.55 -3.74 -47.10
N SER A 589 -45.43 -2.45 -47.47
CA SER A 589 -46.44 -1.39 -47.37
C SER A 589 -47.68 -1.63 -46.47
N ARG A 590 -47.69 -0.99 -45.29
CA ARG A 590 -48.65 0.06 -44.85
C ARG A 590 -48.49 0.31 -43.35
N ASP A 591 -47.76 1.36 -42.97
CA ASP A 591 -48.03 2.18 -41.78
C ASP A 591 -46.96 3.25 -41.59
N ARG A 592 -47.19 4.42 -42.22
CA ARG A 592 -46.20 5.52 -42.29
C ARG A 592 -46.42 6.63 -41.25
N ARG A 593 -47.27 6.46 -40.24
CA ARG A 593 -47.52 7.49 -39.20
C ARG A 593 -47.37 7.07 -37.73
N LYS A 594 -46.92 5.85 -37.44
CA LYS A 594 -46.55 5.39 -36.07
C LYS A 594 -45.03 5.19 -35.84
N ARG A 595 -44.18 5.68 -36.76
CA ARG A 595 -42.71 5.47 -36.75
C ARG A 595 -41.86 6.64 -36.26
N ALA A 596 -42.45 7.80 -35.94
CA ALA A 596 -41.69 8.95 -35.42
C ALA A 596 -41.35 8.79 -33.92
N ARG A 597 -42.32 8.40 -33.07
CA ARG A 597 -42.08 8.23 -31.61
C ARG A 597 -41.24 7.00 -31.22
N ARG A 598 -41.14 5.97 -32.08
CA ARG A 598 -40.26 4.79 -31.85
C ARG A 598 -38.83 4.99 -32.35
N ARG A 599 -38.56 6.00 -33.19
CA ARG A 599 -37.21 6.33 -33.66
C ARG A 599 -36.42 7.14 -32.64
N GLU A 600 -37.08 7.95 -31.82
CA GLU A 600 -36.42 8.68 -30.71
C GLU A 600 -36.02 7.74 -29.56
N LEU A 601 -36.89 6.82 -29.14
CA LEU A 601 -36.53 5.79 -28.12
C LEU A 601 -35.44 4.81 -28.59
N ALA A 602 -35.40 4.46 -29.88
CA ALA A 602 -34.37 3.58 -30.43
C ALA A 602 -33.04 4.30 -30.71
N ALA A 603 -33.07 5.61 -30.98
CA ALA A 603 -31.88 6.44 -31.11
C ALA A 603 -31.23 6.69 -29.73
N ASP A 604 -32.05 6.86 -28.68
CA ASP A 604 -31.58 7.09 -27.32
C ASP A 604 -30.96 5.81 -26.70
N VAL A 605 -31.54 4.63 -26.99
CA VAL A 605 -30.95 3.33 -26.60
C VAL A 605 -29.70 3.02 -27.43
N ARG A 606 -29.66 3.33 -28.73
CA ARG A 606 -28.43 3.19 -29.54
C ARG A 606 -27.35 4.18 -29.11
N GLY A 607 -27.70 5.38 -28.69
CA GLY A 607 -26.78 6.37 -28.13
C GLY A 607 -26.19 5.91 -26.79
N LYS A 608 -27.02 5.35 -25.89
CA LYS A 608 -26.57 4.78 -24.61
C LYS A 608 -25.72 3.52 -24.76
N VAL A 609 -26.07 2.64 -25.71
CA VAL A 609 -25.27 1.43 -26.03
C VAL A 609 -23.96 1.85 -26.68
N ARG A 610 -23.96 2.76 -27.65
CA ARG A 610 -22.74 3.28 -28.29
C ARG A 610 -21.83 4.00 -27.30
N GLY A 611 -22.38 4.79 -26.38
CA GLY A 611 -21.63 5.40 -25.28
C GLY A 611 -21.18 4.41 -24.20
N SER A 612 -21.78 3.21 -24.11
CA SER A 612 -21.27 2.12 -23.27
C SER A 612 -20.07 1.43 -23.93
N ILE A 613 -20.17 1.14 -25.23
CA ILE A 613 -19.11 0.55 -26.04
C ILE A 613 -17.87 1.47 -26.04
N GLU A 614 -18.06 2.77 -26.30
CA GLU A 614 -16.96 3.74 -26.30
C GLU A 614 -16.27 3.85 -24.92
N ARG A 615 -17.02 3.71 -23.82
CA ARG A 615 -16.46 3.67 -22.46
C ARG A 615 -15.69 2.38 -22.16
N ASP A 616 -16.17 1.24 -22.64
CA ASP A 616 -15.50 -0.05 -22.44
C ASP A 616 -14.22 -0.17 -23.29
N VAL A 617 -14.20 0.42 -24.50
CA VAL A 617 -12.97 0.56 -25.30
C VAL A 617 -11.95 1.43 -24.57
N GLU A 618 -12.38 2.58 -24.03
CA GLU A 618 -11.48 3.48 -23.29
C GLU A 618 -10.93 2.81 -22.03
N TYR A 619 -11.74 2.03 -21.32
CA TYR A 619 -11.31 1.22 -20.20
C TYR A 619 -10.15 0.27 -20.57
N VAL A 620 -10.25 -0.45 -21.70
CA VAL A 620 -9.16 -1.35 -22.14
C VAL A 620 -7.91 -0.55 -22.56
N ARG A 621 -8.07 0.62 -23.18
CA ARG A 621 -6.93 1.51 -23.49
C ARG A 621 -6.23 1.99 -22.22
N GLU A 622 -6.98 2.37 -21.20
CA GLU A 622 -6.46 2.76 -19.90
C GLU A 622 -5.65 1.61 -19.27
N LEU A 623 -6.18 0.39 -19.29
CA LEU A 623 -5.48 -0.80 -18.81
C LEU A 623 -4.17 -1.06 -19.58
N ARG A 624 -4.19 -0.94 -20.92
CA ARG A 624 -2.96 -1.07 -21.74
C ARG A 624 -1.92 -0.02 -21.40
N ARG A 625 -2.33 1.24 -21.23
CA ARG A 625 -1.44 2.33 -20.83
C ARG A 625 -0.86 2.06 -19.45
N HIS A 626 -1.67 1.58 -18.51
CA HIS A 626 -1.25 1.25 -17.15
C HIS A 626 -0.19 0.13 -17.16
N ILE A 627 -0.41 -0.98 -17.86
CA ILE A 627 0.58 -2.06 -17.96
C ILE A 627 1.84 -1.63 -18.71
N GLY A 628 1.71 -0.76 -19.73
CA GLY A 628 2.86 -0.17 -20.41
C GLY A 628 3.74 0.66 -19.48
N MET A 629 3.14 1.36 -18.51
CA MET A 629 3.87 2.11 -17.48
C MET A 629 4.36 1.23 -16.33
N TYR A 630 3.60 0.19 -15.96
CA TYR A 630 3.86 -0.68 -14.80
C TYR A 630 3.79 -2.17 -15.21
N PRO A 631 4.83 -2.68 -15.89
CA PRO A 631 4.81 -4.03 -16.48
C PRO A 631 4.76 -5.16 -15.43
N ASN A 632 5.29 -4.93 -14.23
CA ASN A 632 5.31 -5.91 -13.14
C ASN A 632 4.09 -5.83 -12.19
N SER A 633 3.09 -5.00 -12.52
CA SER A 633 1.88 -4.87 -11.71
C SER A 633 1.14 -6.20 -11.59
N ARG A 634 0.52 -6.42 -10.43
CA ARG A 634 -0.14 -7.68 -10.08
C ARG A 634 -1.63 -7.64 -10.41
N VAL A 635 -2.13 -8.73 -10.95
CA VAL A 635 -3.53 -8.80 -11.39
C VAL A 635 -4.48 -8.90 -10.20
N VAL A 636 -5.53 -8.08 -10.25
CA VAL A 636 -6.71 -8.17 -9.38
C VAL A 636 -7.92 -8.45 -10.26
N LEU A 637 -8.42 -9.69 -10.23
CA LEU A 637 -9.60 -10.12 -10.97
C LEU A 637 -10.84 -9.95 -10.09
N ASN A 638 -11.69 -8.96 -10.36
CA ASN A 638 -13.02 -8.89 -9.75
C ASN A 638 -14.04 -9.64 -10.61
N LEU A 639 -14.39 -10.85 -10.18
CA LEU A 639 -15.37 -11.72 -10.81
C LEU A 639 -16.76 -11.39 -10.26
N ARG A 640 -17.56 -10.69 -11.06
CA ARG A 640 -18.86 -10.15 -10.63
C ARG A 640 -19.98 -11.20 -10.51
N SER A 641 -19.82 -12.35 -11.14
CA SER A 641 -20.79 -13.45 -11.06
C SER A 641 -20.56 -14.30 -9.81
N GLY A 642 -21.64 -14.68 -9.12
CA GLY A 642 -21.60 -15.57 -7.97
C GLY A 642 -21.17 -17.00 -8.31
N SER A 643 -21.11 -17.34 -9.60
CA SER A 643 -20.75 -18.66 -10.13
C SER A 643 -19.29 -19.04 -9.92
N TRP A 644 -18.41 -18.08 -9.62
CA TRP A 644 -16.97 -18.30 -9.49
C TRP A 644 -16.53 -18.75 -8.10
N THR A 645 -17.32 -18.48 -7.07
CA THR A 645 -16.92 -18.75 -5.68
C THR A 645 -16.75 -20.24 -5.40
N LEU A 646 -17.54 -21.10 -6.04
CA LEU A 646 -17.43 -22.57 -5.91
C LEU A 646 -16.31 -23.19 -6.77
N LYS A 647 -15.61 -22.36 -7.55
CA LYS A 647 -14.54 -22.77 -8.47
C LYS A 647 -13.15 -22.35 -7.95
N LEU A 648 -13.09 -21.75 -6.76
CA LEU A 648 -11.83 -21.33 -6.13
C LEU A 648 -10.78 -22.44 -5.98
N PRO A 649 -11.11 -23.71 -5.63
CA PRO A 649 -10.11 -24.77 -5.58
C PRO A 649 -9.47 -25.05 -6.94
N PHE A 650 -10.25 -25.01 -8.01
CA PHE A 650 -9.72 -25.11 -9.38
C PHE A 650 -8.80 -23.92 -9.70
N ILE A 651 -9.22 -22.69 -9.38
CA ILE A 651 -8.39 -21.49 -9.62
C ILE A 651 -7.08 -21.56 -8.82
N GLN A 652 -7.12 -22.06 -7.58
CA GLN A 652 -5.94 -22.28 -6.73
C GLN A 652 -4.94 -23.24 -7.36
N GLU A 653 -5.41 -24.29 -8.04
CA GLU A 653 -4.54 -25.22 -8.75
C GLU A 653 -3.92 -24.59 -10.01
N VAL A 654 -4.70 -23.79 -10.76
CA VAL A 654 -4.24 -23.13 -11.99
C VAL A 654 -3.24 -22.00 -11.70
N VAL A 655 -3.53 -21.14 -10.72
CA VAL A 655 -2.71 -19.97 -10.37
C VAL A 655 -1.54 -20.35 -9.46
N GLY A 656 -1.71 -21.38 -8.62
CA GLY A 656 -0.70 -21.83 -7.68
C GLY A 656 -0.61 -20.99 -6.39
N PRO A 657 0.52 -21.07 -5.66
CA PRO A 657 0.66 -20.49 -4.30
C PRO A 657 0.51 -18.96 -4.21
N SER A 658 0.60 -18.25 -5.33
CA SER A 658 0.43 -16.80 -5.40
C SER A 658 -1.03 -16.35 -5.28
N LEU A 659 -2.00 -17.26 -5.40
CA LEU A 659 -3.42 -16.91 -5.31
C LEU A 659 -3.76 -16.31 -3.94
N ARG A 660 -4.50 -15.20 -3.97
CA ARG A 660 -5.14 -14.58 -2.82
C ARG A 660 -6.61 -14.32 -3.16
N ALA A 661 -7.51 -15.17 -2.68
CA ALA A 661 -8.94 -15.05 -2.91
C ALA A 661 -9.60 -14.21 -1.80
N ILE A 662 -10.29 -13.13 -2.18
CA ILE A 662 -11.09 -12.30 -1.28
C ILE A 662 -12.56 -12.60 -1.55
N TYR A 663 -13.26 -13.11 -0.56
CA TYR A 663 -14.70 -13.30 -0.61
C TYR A 663 -15.40 -12.18 0.17
N VAL A 664 -16.16 -11.36 -0.56
CA VAL A 664 -16.99 -10.31 0.06
C VAL A 664 -18.35 -10.92 0.41
N VAL A 665 -18.69 -10.89 1.69
CA VAL A 665 -19.99 -11.32 2.21
C VAL A 665 -20.76 -10.11 2.72
N ARG A 666 -22.07 -10.14 2.58
CA ARG A 666 -22.98 -9.06 3.02
C ARG A 666 -24.12 -9.65 3.84
N ASP A 667 -24.64 -8.86 4.76
CA ASP A 667 -25.81 -9.22 5.55
C ASP A 667 -26.97 -9.67 4.63
N PRO A 668 -27.57 -10.86 4.84
CA PRO A 668 -28.64 -11.34 3.98
C PRO A 668 -29.84 -10.39 3.94
N ARG A 669 -30.12 -9.68 5.04
CA ARG A 669 -31.23 -8.72 5.12
C ARG A 669 -30.96 -7.52 4.23
N ALA A 670 -29.75 -6.98 4.27
CA ALA A 670 -29.33 -5.87 3.41
C ALA A 670 -29.27 -6.29 1.93
N TRP A 671 -28.76 -7.49 1.63
CA TRP A 671 -28.67 -7.99 0.27
C TRP A 671 -30.06 -8.28 -0.34
N ILE A 672 -30.98 -8.89 0.41
CA ILE A 672 -32.36 -9.11 -0.04
C ILE A 672 -33.09 -7.77 -0.19
N PHE A 673 -32.84 -6.82 0.72
CA PHE A 673 -33.38 -5.47 0.61
C PHE A 673 -32.98 -4.83 -0.72
N LEU A 674 -31.69 -4.89 -1.06
CA LEU A 674 -31.16 -4.38 -2.33
C LEU A 674 -31.86 -5.01 -3.53
N MET A 675 -32.05 -6.33 -3.51
CA MET A 675 -32.63 -7.08 -4.62
C MET A 675 -34.10 -6.75 -4.88
N LEU A 676 -34.87 -6.44 -3.84
CA LEU A 676 -36.33 -6.31 -3.91
C LEU A 676 -36.85 -4.87 -3.80
N TYR A 677 -36.20 -4.04 -2.99
CA TYR A 677 -36.78 -2.77 -2.52
C TYR A 677 -36.04 -1.52 -3.00
N ASN A 678 -34.77 -1.61 -3.39
CA ASN A 678 -33.96 -0.43 -3.69
C ASN A 678 -34.26 0.23 -5.05
N SER A 679 -34.95 -0.45 -5.96
CA SER A 679 -35.23 0.05 -7.30
C SER A 679 -36.63 -0.35 -7.78
N LYS A 680 -37.18 0.45 -8.71
CA LYS A 680 -38.45 0.18 -9.39
C LYS A 680 -38.23 0.25 -10.91
N PRO A 681 -38.41 -0.85 -11.67
CA PRO A 681 -38.67 -2.23 -11.20
C PRO A 681 -37.49 -2.80 -10.38
N SER A 682 -37.78 -3.78 -9.52
CA SER A 682 -36.78 -4.38 -8.61
C SER A 682 -35.66 -5.10 -9.38
N LEU A 683 -34.48 -5.22 -8.78
CA LEU A 683 -33.36 -5.97 -9.37
C LEU A 683 -33.72 -7.44 -9.60
N TYR A 684 -34.52 -8.03 -8.71
CA TYR A 684 -35.05 -9.38 -8.85
C TYR A 684 -35.81 -9.59 -10.17
N SER A 685 -36.64 -8.62 -10.55
CA SER A 685 -37.36 -8.64 -11.83
C SER A 685 -36.47 -8.23 -13.00
N LEU A 686 -35.67 -7.17 -12.86
CA LEU A 686 -34.78 -6.65 -13.91
C LEU A 686 -33.75 -7.68 -14.37
N LYS A 687 -33.18 -8.44 -13.43
CA LYS A 687 -32.20 -9.50 -13.70
C LYS A 687 -32.85 -10.85 -13.97
N ASN A 688 -34.19 -10.93 -13.99
CA ASN A 688 -34.94 -12.16 -14.23
C ASN A 688 -34.49 -13.35 -13.36
N ILE A 689 -34.26 -13.09 -12.07
CA ILE A 689 -33.78 -14.10 -11.11
C ILE A 689 -34.61 -15.39 -11.11
N PRO A 690 -35.96 -15.37 -11.24
CA PRO A 690 -36.75 -16.60 -11.35
C PRO A 690 -36.30 -17.51 -12.51
N GLN A 691 -35.96 -16.93 -13.66
CA GLN A 691 -35.49 -17.71 -14.81
C GLN A 691 -34.12 -18.33 -14.52
N HIS A 692 -33.19 -17.58 -13.94
CA HIS A 692 -31.87 -18.10 -13.54
C HIS A 692 -32.00 -19.27 -12.56
N LEU A 693 -32.85 -19.15 -11.54
CA LEU A 693 -33.15 -20.21 -10.58
C LEU A 693 -33.77 -21.44 -11.25
N ALA A 694 -34.69 -21.25 -12.20
CA ALA A 694 -35.31 -22.37 -12.93
C ALA A 694 -34.31 -23.10 -13.84
N LEU A 695 -33.38 -22.37 -14.47
CA LEU A 695 -32.38 -22.95 -15.37
C LEU A 695 -31.31 -23.76 -14.60
N MET A 696 -30.94 -23.31 -13.40
CA MET A 696 -29.92 -23.97 -12.55
C MET A 696 -30.21 -25.46 -12.29
N PHE A 697 -31.49 -25.83 -12.19
CA PHE A 697 -31.90 -27.18 -11.79
C PHE A 697 -32.47 -28.04 -12.93
N LYS A 698 -32.35 -27.64 -14.20
CA LYS A 698 -32.80 -28.48 -15.33
C LYS A 698 -31.87 -29.68 -15.53
N GLU A 699 -32.43 -30.89 -15.45
CA GLU A 699 -31.69 -32.17 -15.42
C GLU A 699 -30.88 -32.48 -16.69
N ASP A 700 -31.33 -32.04 -17.88
CA ASP A 700 -30.64 -32.31 -19.17
C ASP A 700 -29.33 -31.53 -19.36
N ILE A 701 -29.08 -30.47 -18.58
CA ILE A 701 -27.88 -29.62 -18.72
C ILE A 701 -26.74 -30.09 -17.79
N ASN A 702 -27.05 -30.81 -16.71
CA ASN A 702 -26.14 -30.96 -15.56
C ASN A 702 -25.31 -32.26 -15.51
N ARG A 703 -25.68 -33.35 -16.21
CA ARG A 703 -24.93 -34.62 -16.09
C ARG A 703 -23.57 -34.63 -16.80
N ASP A 704 -23.43 -33.89 -17.90
CA ASP A 704 -22.14 -33.81 -18.64
C ASP A 704 -21.34 -32.53 -18.33
N ARG A 705 -21.97 -31.47 -17.81
CA ARG A 705 -21.34 -30.14 -17.62
C ARG A 705 -20.86 -29.87 -16.19
N CYS A 706 -21.48 -30.50 -15.19
CA CYS A 706 -21.28 -30.24 -13.77
C CYS A 706 -20.65 -31.46 -13.06
N PRO A 707 -19.34 -31.47 -12.79
CA PRO A 707 -18.67 -32.66 -12.23
C PRO A 707 -19.10 -32.96 -10.79
N ALA A 708 -19.46 -31.92 -10.03
CA ALA A 708 -19.99 -32.04 -8.68
C ALA A 708 -21.00 -30.91 -8.41
N PHE A 709 -22.16 -31.27 -7.88
CA PHE A 709 -23.23 -30.34 -7.53
C PHE A 709 -23.25 -30.07 -6.03
N ALA A 710 -23.27 -28.80 -5.63
CA ALA A 710 -23.28 -28.38 -4.24
C ALA A 710 -24.55 -28.82 -3.52
N GLN A 711 -24.40 -29.61 -2.45
CA GLN A 711 -25.52 -30.21 -1.74
C GLN A 711 -26.38 -29.17 -1.00
N GLU A 712 -25.78 -28.03 -0.64
CA GLU A 712 -26.41 -26.91 0.04
C GLU A 712 -27.55 -26.27 -0.77
N TYR A 713 -27.58 -26.48 -2.09
CA TYR A 713 -28.65 -25.99 -2.97
C TYR A 713 -29.88 -26.91 -3.01
N ARG A 714 -29.82 -28.12 -2.44
CA ARG A 714 -30.95 -29.07 -2.44
C ARG A 714 -32.22 -28.53 -1.75
N PRO A 715 -32.17 -27.78 -0.62
CA PRO A 715 -33.36 -27.18 -0.02
C PRO A 715 -34.02 -26.15 -0.96
N LEU A 716 -33.22 -25.31 -1.63
CA LEU A 716 -33.72 -24.35 -2.62
C LEU A 716 -34.39 -25.06 -3.80
N TRP A 717 -33.77 -26.14 -4.30
CA TRP A 717 -34.36 -26.97 -5.34
C TRP A 717 -35.75 -27.49 -4.95
N ARG A 718 -35.89 -28.06 -3.74
CA ARG A 718 -37.17 -28.58 -3.23
C ARG A 718 -38.26 -27.51 -3.17
N LEU A 719 -37.92 -26.27 -2.84
CA LEU A 719 -38.87 -25.15 -2.84
C LEU A 719 -39.32 -24.80 -4.25
N LEU A 720 -38.39 -24.71 -5.20
CA LEU A 720 -38.70 -24.43 -6.60
C LEU A 720 -39.52 -25.56 -7.24
N SER A 721 -39.23 -26.83 -6.93
CA SER A 721 -40.02 -27.98 -7.39
C SER A 721 -41.46 -27.98 -6.87
N ARG A 722 -41.71 -27.33 -5.73
CA ARG A 722 -43.06 -27.13 -5.17
C ARG A 722 -43.74 -25.86 -5.66
N SER A 723 -43.16 -25.18 -6.65
CA SER A 723 -43.65 -23.92 -7.21
C SER A 723 -43.78 -22.80 -6.18
N GLU A 724 -42.84 -22.73 -5.22
CA GLU A 724 -42.74 -21.58 -4.30
C GLU A 724 -42.50 -20.29 -5.09
N THR A 725 -43.22 -19.23 -4.75
CA THR A 725 -43.17 -17.94 -5.47
C THR A 725 -42.74 -16.78 -4.59
N ASN A 726 -42.62 -16.96 -3.27
CA ASN A 726 -42.19 -15.91 -2.37
C ASN A 726 -40.72 -15.52 -2.64
N PRO A 727 -40.45 -14.31 -3.19
CA PRO A 727 -39.11 -13.91 -3.59
C PRO A 727 -38.16 -13.75 -2.39
N VAL A 728 -38.67 -13.35 -1.22
CA VAL A 728 -37.87 -13.22 0.01
C VAL A 728 -37.37 -14.58 0.47
N LEU A 729 -38.26 -15.59 0.49
CA LEU A 729 -37.90 -16.94 0.91
C LEU A 729 -36.90 -17.57 -0.07
N LEU A 730 -37.12 -17.42 -1.38
CA LEU A 730 -36.23 -17.92 -2.41
C LEU A 730 -34.83 -17.29 -2.33
N LEU A 731 -34.74 -15.97 -2.15
CA LEU A 731 -33.47 -15.27 -2.00
C LEU A 731 -32.76 -15.61 -0.68
N ALA A 732 -33.49 -15.79 0.42
CA ALA A 732 -32.92 -16.22 1.70
C ALA A 732 -32.30 -17.62 1.60
N HIS A 733 -33.01 -18.57 0.98
CA HIS A 733 -32.46 -19.90 0.73
C HIS A 733 -31.31 -19.90 -0.28
N LEU A 734 -31.34 -19.01 -1.27
CA LEU A 734 -30.23 -18.83 -2.21
C LEU A 734 -28.97 -18.31 -1.52
N TRP A 735 -29.09 -17.25 -0.74
CA TRP A 735 -27.97 -16.69 0.04
C TRP A 735 -27.43 -17.75 1.00
N LEU A 736 -28.31 -18.46 1.72
CA LEU A 736 -27.91 -19.51 2.66
C LEU A 736 -27.15 -20.64 1.94
N ALA A 737 -27.67 -21.11 0.80
CA ALA A 737 -27.07 -22.19 0.02
C ALA A 737 -25.69 -21.78 -0.52
N HIS A 738 -25.59 -20.60 -1.15
CA HIS A 738 -24.35 -20.08 -1.70
C HIS A 738 -23.30 -19.91 -0.61
N THR A 739 -23.59 -19.10 0.41
CA THR A 739 -22.60 -18.78 1.45
C THR A 739 -22.19 -20.02 2.25
N SER A 740 -23.10 -20.98 2.49
CA SER A 740 -22.74 -22.25 3.13
C SER A 740 -21.78 -23.09 2.28
N ALA A 741 -22.05 -23.20 0.98
CA ALA A 741 -21.18 -23.94 0.06
C ALA A 741 -19.81 -23.28 -0.06
N VAL A 742 -19.76 -21.95 -0.12
CA VAL A 742 -18.50 -21.19 -0.13
C VAL A 742 -17.67 -21.46 1.11
N LEU A 743 -18.26 -21.40 2.31
CA LEU A 743 -17.54 -21.67 3.56
C LEU A 743 -17.00 -23.10 3.65
N ARG A 744 -17.71 -24.08 3.07
CA ARG A 744 -17.21 -25.46 3.01
C ARG A 744 -16.02 -25.56 2.06
N ILE A 745 -16.14 -24.98 0.87
CA ILE A 745 -15.11 -25.08 -0.15
C ILE A 745 -13.86 -24.30 0.25
N SER A 746 -14.02 -23.11 0.82
CA SER A 746 -12.91 -22.29 1.29
C SER A 746 -12.13 -22.95 2.43
N ALA A 747 -12.77 -23.79 3.25
CA ALA A 747 -12.08 -24.59 4.27
C ALA A 747 -11.08 -25.61 3.68
N THR A 748 -11.16 -25.91 2.38
CA THR A 748 -10.19 -26.76 1.67
C THR A 748 -9.00 -25.99 1.09
N LEU A 749 -9.05 -24.65 1.11
CA LEU A 749 -7.96 -23.78 0.67
C LEU A 749 -6.97 -23.54 1.82
N PRO A 750 -5.69 -23.29 1.52
CA PRO A 750 -4.74 -22.82 2.54
C PRO A 750 -5.22 -21.53 3.19
N GLU A 751 -4.96 -21.35 4.49
CA GLU A 751 -5.35 -20.12 5.22
C GLU A 751 -4.76 -18.85 4.57
N GLU A 752 -3.56 -18.96 3.99
CA GLU A 752 -2.88 -17.86 3.28
C GLU A 752 -3.54 -17.51 1.94
N ALA A 753 -4.43 -18.34 1.41
CA ALA A 753 -5.01 -18.16 0.07
C ALA A 753 -6.46 -17.64 0.08
N TYR A 754 -7.12 -17.55 1.23
CA TYR A 754 -8.52 -17.12 1.33
C TYR A 754 -8.77 -16.14 2.48
N LEU A 755 -9.43 -15.02 2.17
CA LEU A 755 -9.87 -14.04 3.15
C LEU A 755 -11.37 -13.74 2.96
N GLN A 756 -12.13 -13.89 4.05
CA GLN A 756 -13.51 -13.42 4.12
C GLN A 756 -13.56 -11.98 4.65
N VAL A 757 -14.24 -11.10 3.91
CA VAL A 757 -14.43 -9.68 4.26
C VAL A 757 -15.92 -9.38 4.28
N ARG A 758 -16.41 -8.74 5.35
CA ARG A 758 -17.80 -8.25 5.40
C ARG A 758 -17.88 -6.89 4.71
N PHE A 759 -18.86 -6.70 3.85
CA PHE A 759 -19.11 -5.42 3.20
C PHE A 759 -19.31 -4.30 4.23
N GLU A 760 -20.00 -4.60 5.32
CA GLU A 760 -20.27 -3.66 6.41
C GLU A 760 -18.99 -3.24 7.14
N ASP A 761 -17.96 -4.09 7.22
CA ASP A 761 -16.69 -3.71 7.83
C ASP A 761 -15.92 -2.76 6.92
N VAL A 762 -15.99 -2.94 5.60
CA VAL A 762 -15.36 -2.03 4.63
C VAL A 762 -15.93 -0.62 4.75
N VAL A 763 -17.23 -0.50 5.04
CA VAL A 763 -17.91 0.81 5.16
C VAL A 763 -17.77 1.42 6.55
N ASN A 764 -17.92 0.64 7.63
CA ASN A 764 -17.86 1.17 9.00
C ASN A 764 -16.42 1.35 9.51
N PHE A 765 -15.50 0.49 9.07
CA PHE A 765 -14.10 0.45 9.51
C PHE A 765 -13.17 0.35 8.28
N PRO A 766 -13.18 1.36 7.38
CA PRO A 766 -12.45 1.31 6.11
C PRO A 766 -10.95 1.13 6.29
N GLN A 767 -10.35 1.79 7.28
CA GLN A 767 -8.92 1.70 7.56
C GLN A 767 -8.51 0.31 8.03
N ASP A 768 -9.10 -0.19 9.11
CA ASP A 768 -8.80 -1.52 9.65
C ASP A 768 -9.02 -2.62 8.61
N THR A 769 -10.07 -2.48 7.80
CA THR A 769 -10.39 -3.45 6.74
C THR A 769 -9.37 -3.40 5.60
N ALA A 770 -8.94 -2.21 5.18
CA ALA A 770 -7.90 -2.05 4.17
C ALA A 770 -6.56 -2.63 4.63
N GLU A 771 -6.13 -2.31 5.85
CA GLU A 771 -4.91 -2.83 6.46
C GLU A 771 -4.95 -4.36 6.58
N ARG A 772 -6.10 -4.93 6.99
CA ARG A 772 -6.30 -6.38 7.06
C ARG A 772 -6.22 -7.05 5.69
N ILE A 773 -6.84 -6.47 4.66
CA ILE A 773 -6.76 -6.98 3.28
C ILE A 773 -5.31 -6.95 2.80
N HIS A 774 -4.63 -5.81 2.91
CA HIS A 774 -3.26 -5.64 2.43
C HIS A 774 -2.24 -6.51 3.19
N SER A 775 -2.43 -6.70 4.49
CA SER A 775 -1.64 -7.64 5.29
C SER A 775 -1.80 -9.08 4.78
N PHE A 776 -3.02 -9.51 4.47
CA PHE A 776 -3.29 -10.82 3.85
C PHE A 776 -2.63 -10.96 2.46
N LEU A 777 -2.57 -9.88 1.69
CA LEU A 777 -1.91 -9.85 0.39
C LEU A 777 -0.37 -9.87 0.49
N GLY A 778 0.20 -9.58 1.66
CA GLY A 778 1.65 -9.43 1.83
C GLY A 778 2.22 -8.18 1.15
N VAL A 779 1.37 -7.16 0.94
CA VAL A 779 1.75 -5.88 0.31
C VAL A 779 1.16 -4.74 1.14
N PRO A 780 1.95 -3.77 1.61
CA PRO A 780 1.43 -2.69 2.43
C PRO A 780 0.38 -1.84 1.69
N VAL A 781 -0.59 -1.31 2.43
CA VAL A 781 -1.57 -0.34 1.90
C VAL A 781 -0.88 1.00 1.64
N THR A 782 -1.20 1.63 0.51
CA THR A 782 -0.69 2.98 0.22
C THR A 782 -1.60 4.05 0.84
N PRO A 783 -1.05 5.18 1.34
CA PRO A 783 -1.86 6.25 1.90
C PRO A 783 -2.92 6.78 0.92
N SER A 784 -2.57 6.87 -0.36
CA SER A 784 -3.47 7.28 -1.44
C SER A 784 -4.68 6.35 -1.59
N ALA A 785 -4.47 5.03 -1.61
CA ALA A 785 -5.55 4.05 -1.71
C ALA A 785 -6.45 4.04 -0.46
N LEU A 786 -5.84 4.17 0.72
CA LEU A 786 -6.59 4.27 1.98
C LEU A 786 -7.46 5.54 2.01
N ASN A 787 -6.91 6.69 1.63
CA ASN A 787 -7.66 7.95 1.58
C ASN A 787 -8.83 7.87 0.58
N GLN A 788 -8.63 7.25 -0.59
CA GLN A 788 -9.71 7.03 -1.55
C GLN A 788 -10.84 6.17 -0.97
N LEU A 789 -10.51 5.07 -0.27
CA LEU A 789 -11.52 4.23 0.36
C LEU A 789 -12.26 4.98 1.47
N MET A 790 -11.54 5.72 2.31
CA MET A 790 -12.13 6.54 3.37
C MET A 790 -13.08 7.60 2.78
N PHE A 791 -12.63 8.35 1.78
CA PHE A 791 -13.44 9.34 1.09
C PHE A 791 -14.70 8.72 0.47
N THR A 792 -14.58 7.59 -0.23
CA THR A 792 -15.72 6.88 -0.83
C THR A 792 -16.73 6.39 0.20
N THR A 793 -16.29 6.01 1.41
CA THR A 793 -17.17 5.46 2.46
C THR A 793 -17.76 6.52 3.37
N SER A 794 -17.12 7.69 3.47
CA SER A 794 -17.56 8.81 4.32
C SER A 794 -18.34 9.87 3.55
N THR A 795 -18.15 9.98 2.24
CA THR A 795 -18.82 11.00 1.42
C THR A 795 -19.97 10.37 0.62
N ASN A 796 -21.15 10.99 0.65
CA ASN A 796 -22.29 10.61 -0.19
C ASN A 796 -22.09 10.98 -1.67
N LEU A 797 -20.83 11.09 -2.12
CA LEU A 797 -20.45 11.51 -3.47
C LEU A 797 -20.19 10.33 -4.39
N TYR A 798 -20.07 9.12 -3.82
CA TYR A 798 -19.77 7.93 -4.59
C TYR A 798 -20.88 6.90 -4.49
N ASN A 799 -21.32 6.45 -5.67
CA ASN A 799 -22.50 5.60 -5.80
C ASN A 799 -22.14 4.26 -6.43
N LEU A 800 -22.57 3.18 -5.78
CA LEU A 800 -22.55 1.87 -6.42
C LEU A 800 -23.73 1.75 -7.38
N MET A 801 -23.49 1.07 -8.50
CA MET A 801 -24.46 0.90 -9.60
C MET A 801 -25.86 0.46 -9.14
N TYR A 802 -25.95 -0.34 -8.08
CA TYR A 802 -27.20 -0.91 -7.59
C TYR A 802 -27.65 -0.35 -6.24
N GLU A 803 -26.74 0.25 -5.49
CA GLU A 803 -26.95 0.66 -4.10
C GLU A 803 -27.26 2.14 -3.95
N GLY A 804 -26.72 2.98 -4.85
CA GLY A 804 -26.69 4.42 -4.66
C GLY A 804 -25.56 4.82 -3.70
N ASP A 805 -25.78 5.90 -2.96
CA ASP A 805 -24.80 6.53 -2.07
C ASP A 805 -24.42 5.58 -0.92
N ILE A 806 -23.12 5.34 -0.75
CA ILE A 806 -22.60 4.48 0.34
C ILE A 806 -22.30 5.35 1.55
N SER A 807 -22.88 5.01 2.69
CA SER A 807 -22.51 5.58 3.99
C SER A 807 -22.87 4.62 5.13
N PRO A 808 -22.26 4.76 6.32
CA PRO A 808 -22.63 3.99 7.51
C PRO A 808 -24.13 4.06 7.84
N ASP A 809 -24.78 5.19 7.53
CA ASP A 809 -26.22 5.40 7.70
C ASP A 809 -27.03 4.62 6.65
N ASN A 810 -26.58 4.64 5.39
CA ASN A 810 -27.32 4.05 4.28
C ASN A 810 -27.26 2.51 4.23
N ILE A 811 -26.16 1.89 4.68
CA ILE A 811 -26.01 0.42 4.61
C ILE A 811 -27.04 -0.35 5.45
N ASN A 812 -27.67 0.32 6.42
CA ASN A 812 -28.69 -0.25 7.32
C ASN A 812 -30.13 0.19 7.00
N ILE A 813 -30.39 0.82 5.85
CA ILE A 813 -31.74 1.30 5.45
C ILE A 813 -32.81 0.21 5.49
N TRP A 814 -32.43 -1.05 5.28
CA TRP A 814 -33.33 -2.20 5.39
C TRP A 814 -34.06 -2.27 6.74
N ARG A 815 -33.48 -1.75 7.83
CA ARG A 815 -34.09 -1.73 9.17
C ARG A 815 -35.37 -0.88 9.21
N GLN A 816 -35.43 0.16 8.39
CA GLN A 816 -36.56 1.10 8.34
C GLN A 816 -37.57 0.72 7.26
N ASN A 817 -37.07 0.23 6.12
CA ASN A 817 -37.86 0.10 4.90
C ASN A 817 -38.28 -1.35 4.57
N MET A 818 -37.74 -2.37 5.25
CA MET A 818 -38.15 -3.76 5.05
C MET A 818 -39.27 -4.18 6.03
N PRO A 819 -40.33 -4.86 5.58
CA PRO A 819 -41.38 -5.35 6.48
C PRO A 819 -40.84 -6.30 7.56
N ARG A 820 -41.23 -6.09 8.82
CA ARG A 820 -40.77 -6.91 9.97
C ARG A 820 -41.02 -8.41 9.81
N LYS A 821 -42.12 -8.81 9.17
CA LYS A 821 -42.43 -10.22 8.90
C LYS A 821 -41.40 -10.87 7.98
N GLU A 822 -40.90 -10.11 7.01
CA GLU A 822 -39.87 -10.56 6.07
C GLU A 822 -38.49 -10.59 6.72
N ILE A 823 -38.16 -9.59 7.56
CA ILE A 823 -36.94 -9.62 8.38
C ILE A 823 -36.89 -10.90 9.22
N ARG A 824 -37.97 -11.24 9.92
CA ARG A 824 -38.07 -12.49 10.71
C ARG A 824 -37.91 -13.73 9.83
N LEU A 825 -38.57 -13.76 8.67
CA LEU A 825 -38.44 -14.88 7.72
C LEU A 825 -36.99 -15.11 7.28
N ILE A 826 -36.26 -14.03 7.00
CA ILE A 826 -34.83 -14.08 6.65
C ILE A 826 -34.01 -14.57 7.85
N GLU A 827 -34.26 -14.07 9.05
CA GLU A 827 -33.52 -14.45 10.27
C GLU A 827 -33.80 -15.89 10.74
N ASP A 828 -35.00 -16.41 10.48
CA ASP A 828 -35.36 -17.79 10.77
C ASP A 828 -34.71 -18.74 9.76
N THR A 829 -34.59 -18.31 8.49
CA THR A 829 -33.95 -19.10 7.43
C THR A 829 -32.42 -19.06 7.55
N CYS A 830 -31.83 -17.88 7.69
CA CYS A 830 -30.38 -17.64 7.59
C CYS A 830 -29.69 -17.51 8.96
N GLY A 831 -30.43 -17.45 10.07
CA GLY A 831 -29.94 -17.02 11.37
C GLY A 831 -28.73 -17.77 11.93
N PHE A 832 -28.66 -19.09 11.70
CA PHE A 832 -27.50 -19.89 12.11
C PHE A 832 -26.20 -19.40 11.43
N LEU A 833 -26.25 -19.20 10.11
CA LEU A 833 -25.11 -18.75 9.33
C LEU A 833 -24.79 -17.27 9.58
N MET A 834 -25.82 -16.44 9.75
CA MET A 834 -25.68 -15.05 10.17
C MET A 834 -24.83 -14.93 11.46
N LYS A 835 -25.17 -15.73 12.48
CA LYS A 835 -24.41 -15.76 13.74
C LYS A 835 -22.96 -16.16 13.52
N ARG A 836 -22.69 -17.16 12.67
CA ARG A 836 -21.31 -17.59 12.34
C ARG A 836 -20.51 -16.50 11.63
N LEU A 837 -21.16 -15.66 10.83
CA LEU A 837 -20.56 -14.53 10.12
C LEU A 837 -20.54 -13.22 10.95
N GLY A 838 -20.98 -13.27 12.21
CA GLY A 838 -20.97 -12.12 13.11
C GLY A 838 -22.13 -11.13 12.90
N TYR A 839 -23.21 -11.53 12.24
CA TYR A 839 -24.45 -10.73 12.14
C TYR A 839 -25.40 -11.07 13.29
N SER A 840 -25.81 -10.06 14.05
CA SER A 840 -26.79 -10.20 15.13
C SER A 840 -28.22 -10.14 14.59
N ARG A 841 -29.14 -10.85 15.29
CA ARG A 841 -30.58 -10.70 15.05
C ARG A 841 -31.03 -9.28 15.38
N TYR A 842 -31.99 -8.80 14.62
CA TYR A 842 -32.59 -7.49 14.82
C TYR A 842 -33.54 -7.56 16.02
N ASN A 843 -33.04 -7.14 17.18
CA ASN A 843 -33.83 -7.00 18.39
C ASN A 843 -34.53 -5.64 18.35
N SER A 844 -35.83 -5.65 18.03
CA SER A 844 -36.73 -4.50 18.20
C SER A 844 -37.71 -4.77 19.33
#